data_AF-A0A1G6XU68-F1
#
_entry.id   AF-A0A1G6XU68-F1
#
_cell.length_a   1.000
_cell.length_b   1.000
_cell.length_c   1.000
_cell.angle_alpha   90.00
_cell.angle_beta   90.00
_cell.angle_gamma   90.00
#
_symmetry.space_group_name_H-M   'P 1'
#
loop_
_entity.id
_entity.type
_entity.pdbx_description
1 polymer ?
#
loop_
_entity_poly.entity_id
_entity_poly.type
_entity_poly.pdbx_seq_one_letter_code
_entity_poly.pdbx_strand_id
1 'polypeptide(L)'
;MPSVLTHTAIMLLARERLSQIDRVMSARIAAAPAGQEATDVEVRLRDLARSALNVLNTGPHVDANVPGNLAGQTVADGVSKFAVMGSMGPDLTGFAEILRPGQAWVFDTVHKGNPDGNRERMLAGTSDLALMIHSRGRALIESAYGAGDREAPLNRLKAFVLGHLTHVAGDVISHPLVDDIDWHLGTDGRKEASHHEAEGAHEALVAQRVFGRAGVRADGGWDGWWPEPTEVPPELYDAYAAALKDVYGIDEAGGATQRPRGFNPFESDLAALDPPTLDGAFVRDGYETFHRAVISVVYDFAEDDWAGVLAGVAVPMIVLPFVFLVLPDTRPLAGLSYQDSDPDRVLFNLLTLPMLIGSGSALGLQAWMSALTSKGVEDRMVLGLIAACVMTLLLVLFLIEGGMRVMPSAARWLILFGLPLLLMTALAGIAGGDLSDEGTKRRSAATLVPPALAFGPMVAFLLLFGVLTLLLWGVNGLTGLAGAEFDFKAWSFWITTVIWVVAMIVFWVLGSTWLRDIRIPEQPDHFMARHRHAVRLFDDGAMTPDLDDSGEPAADQRLYPSGRRALARLWWTGGGTMEIRSDRYGLVFRLDGGDEQTVPAALAPMRLSEYLALLTATVRDGGGATGQLQAVALDGDNDIFLPPGATFASHGDDEETEQEVQEKTATFRALGTADGNDAYVLHHATKSWQSVRTGRSRVMPRPFADVEGETGTFEGQDGFAYVVDPGQPDSDDSVMALSGDVAALLCLGAMGHIDPPAGPGGDEPRVFQVFRNWNLDHRRVNEWRMLVAGNARTEKPTVETYDRALPGGALGPGDTAAWLHPMMAQGNPAVIAAAEATTRGLGWVPLLRTWLDRLENPNADALDETDPGEGEIATRTLTRGIAYLFDRPDPARVPAGGP
;
A
#
# COMPACT_ATOMS: atom_id res chain seq x y z
N MET A 1 1.17 -2.73 -0.65
CA MET A 1 2.60 -3.11 -0.79
C MET A 1 3.16 -2.21 -1.87
N PRO A 2 4.43 -1.77 -1.86
CA PRO A 2 4.81 -0.67 -2.71
C PRO A 2 4.73 -1.04 -4.19
N SER A 3 3.82 -0.35 -4.88
CA SER A 3 3.70 -0.32 -6.34
C SER A 3 4.80 0.57 -6.92
N VAL A 4 6.07 0.16 -6.76
CA VAL A 4 7.27 0.98 -7.06
C VAL A 4 7.36 1.36 -8.53
N LEU A 5 7.28 0.37 -9.43
CA LEU A 5 7.39 0.60 -10.87
C LEU A 5 6.17 1.35 -11.37
N THR A 6 4.99 1.09 -10.80
CA THR A 6 3.75 1.82 -11.11
C THR A 6 3.91 3.30 -10.83
N HIS A 7 4.31 3.69 -9.61
CA HIS A 7 4.50 5.10 -9.26
C HIS A 7 5.61 5.77 -10.08
N THR A 8 6.71 5.05 -10.31
CA THR A 8 7.79 5.54 -11.17
C THR A 8 7.29 5.75 -12.61
N ALA A 9 6.50 4.83 -13.16
CA ALA A 9 5.93 4.96 -14.49
C ALA A 9 4.91 6.11 -14.59
N ILE A 10 4.09 6.34 -13.55
CA ILE A 10 3.17 7.49 -13.50
C ILE A 10 3.96 8.81 -13.49
N MET A 11 5.06 8.89 -12.75
CA MET A 11 5.97 10.04 -12.80
C MET A 11 6.54 10.26 -14.22
N LEU A 12 6.91 9.18 -14.92
CA LEU A 12 7.38 9.26 -16.31
C LEU A 12 6.29 9.72 -17.29
N LEU A 13 5.05 9.26 -17.09
CA LEU A 13 3.90 9.70 -17.89
C LEU A 13 3.57 11.18 -17.63
N ALA A 14 3.67 11.62 -16.38
CA ALA A 14 3.53 13.03 -16.02
C ALA A 14 4.58 13.90 -16.74
N ARG A 15 5.84 13.43 -16.74
CA ARG A 15 6.94 14.09 -17.47
C ARG A 15 6.66 14.17 -18.97
N GLU A 16 6.15 13.10 -19.61
CA GLU A 16 5.78 13.14 -21.03
C GLU A 16 4.62 14.11 -21.28
N ARG A 17 3.60 14.14 -20.41
CA ARG A 17 2.51 15.12 -20.55
C ARG A 17 3.00 16.56 -20.42
N LEU A 18 3.90 16.84 -19.47
CA LEU A 18 4.53 18.16 -19.33
C LEU A 18 5.33 18.53 -20.60
N SER A 19 6.06 17.56 -21.18
CA SER A 19 6.79 17.71 -22.45
C SER A 19 5.85 18.04 -23.61
N GLN A 20 4.69 17.37 -23.68
CA GLN A 20 3.66 17.69 -24.67
C GLN A 20 3.12 19.10 -24.48
N ILE A 21 2.82 19.53 -23.25
CA ILE A 21 2.34 20.89 -22.97
C ILE A 21 3.37 21.93 -23.43
N ASP A 22 4.65 21.81 -23.05
CA ASP A 22 5.69 22.75 -23.49
C ASP A 22 5.84 22.76 -25.02
N ARG A 23 5.82 21.60 -25.66
CA ARG A 23 5.93 21.45 -27.13
C ARG A 23 4.76 22.09 -27.86
N VAL A 24 3.52 21.77 -27.50
CA VAL A 24 2.31 22.29 -28.15
C VAL A 24 2.25 23.81 -27.96
N MET A 25 2.42 24.29 -26.73
CA MET A 25 2.40 25.74 -26.46
C MET A 25 3.54 26.47 -27.18
N SER A 26 4.77 25.93 -27.16
CA SER A 26 5.91 26.55 -27.83
C SER A 26 5.71 26.63 -29.35
N ALA A 27 5.23 25.55 -29.98
CA ALA A 27 4.94 25.53 -31.41
C ALA A 27 3.85 26.52 -31.78
N ARG A 28 2.76 26.55 -31.00
CA ARG A 28 1.65 27.48 -31.19
C ARG A 28 2.10 28.94 -31.05
N ILE A 29 2.81 29.28 -29.97
CA ILE A 29 3.32 30.64 -29.72
C ILE A 29 4.26 31.09 -30.85
N ALA A 30 5.13 30.20 -31.34
CA ALA A 30 6.08 30.52 -32.40
C ALA A 30 5.43 30.71 -33.78
N ALA A 31 4.33 30.00 -34.06
CA ALA A 31 3.64 30.01 -35.34
C ALA A 31 2.33 30.82 -35.35
N ALA A 32 2.00 31.51 -34.25
CA ALA A 32 0.77 32.26 -34.08
C ALA A 32 0.59 33.32 -35.20
N PRO A 33 -0.53 33.31 -35.94
CA PRO A 33 -0.84 34.33 -36.93
C PRO A 33 -0.96 35.74 -36.31
N ALA A 34 -0.71 36.77 -37.12
CA ALA A 34 -0.93 38.16 -36.70
C ALA A 34 -2.39 38.37 -36.31
N GLY A 35 -2.64 38.95 -35.13
CA GLY A 35 -3.98 39.07 -34.60
C GLY A 35 -4.57 37.77 -34.03
N GLN A 36 -3.75 36.76 -33.73
CA GLN A 36 -4.08 35.57 -32.92
C GLN A 36 -2.93 35.26 -31.94
N GLU A 37 -2.34 36.31 -31.37
CA GLU A 37 -1.20 36.20 -30.47
C GLU A 37 -1.50 35.31 -29.24
N ALA A 38 -0.44 34.78 -28.64
CA ALA A 38 -0.51 33.97 -27.44
C ALA A 38 -1.27 34.65 -26.30
N THR A 39 -2.11 33.87 -25.61
CA THR A 39 -2.72 34.32 -24.36
C THR A 39 -1.75 34.18 -23.19
N ASP A 40 -2.02 34.93 -22.12
CA ASP A 40 -1.29 34.84 -20.85
C ASP A 40 -1.33 33.42 -20.25
N VAL A 41 -2.44 32.69 -20.43
CA VAL A 41 -2.60 31.30 -19.99
C VAL A 41 -1.62 30.37 -20.69
N GLU A 42 -1.49 30.50 -22.00
CA GLU A 42 -0.63 29.62 -22.81
C GLU A 42 0.85 29.84 -22.55
N VAL A 43 1.26 31.12 -22.47
CA VAL A 43 2.62 31.49 -22.08
C VAL A 43 2.92 30.94 -20.68
N ARG A 44 1.99 31.10 -19.74
CA ARG A 44 2.19 30.66 -18.36
C ARG A 44 2.28 29.14 -18.23
N LEU A 45 1.38 28.39 -18.88
CA LEU A 45 1.44 26.93 -18.82
C LEU A 45 2.68 26.37 -19.49
N ARG A 46 3.15 26.96 -20.59
CA ARG A 46 4.46 26.62 -21.17
C ARG A 46 5.57 26.81 -20.15
N ASP A 47 5.63 27.95 -19.48
CA ASP A 47 6.72 28.28 -18.57
C ASP A 47 6.71 27.41 -17.30
N LEU A 48 5.52 27.12 -16.76
CA LEU A 48 5.36 26.16 -15.66
C LEU A 48 5.75 24.74 -16.09
N ALA A 49 5.32 24.29 -17.27
CA ALA A 49 5.67 22.97 -17.80
C ALA A 49 7.18 22.84 -17.98
N ARG A 50 7.83 23.84 -18.59
CA ARG A 50 9.28 23.88 -18.76
C ARG A 50 10.03 23.88 -17.43
N SER A 51 9.55 24.64 -16.45
CA SER A 51 10.16 24.68 -15.11
C SER A 51 10.04 23.33 -14.41
N ALA A 52 8.87 22.70 -14.44
CA ALA A 52 8.65 21.36 -13.91
C ALA A 52 9.54 20.32 -14.60
N LEU A 53 9.66 20.36 -15.93
CA LEU A 53 10.54 19.48 -16.69
C LEU A 53 12.02 19.65 -16.29
N ASN A 54 12.48 20.88 -16.12
CA ASN A 54 13.86 21.14 -15.68
C ASN A 54 14.12 20.55 -14.29
N VAL A 55 13.15 20.65 -13.38
CA VAL A 55 13.24 20.05 -12.05
C VAL A 55 13.25 18.51 -12.12
N LEU A 56 12.32 17.91 -12.87
CA LEU A 56 12.27 16.45 -13.08
C LEU A 56 13.49 15.90 -13.83
N ASN A 57 14.22 16.77 -14.53
CA ASN A 57 15.47 16.48 -15.22
C ASN A 57 16.70 16.98 -14.44
N THR A 58 16.61 17.25 -13.13
CA THR A 58 17.77 17.68 -12.35
C THR A 58 18.66 16.48 -11.97
N GLY A 59 19.98 16.62 -12.11
CA GLY A 59 20.92 15.58 -11.70
C GLY A 59 20.97 15.32 -10.17
N PRO A 60 21.40 14.14 -9.71
CA PRO A 60 21.89 13.00 -10.50
C PRO A 60 20.76 12.30 -11.28
N HIS A 61 21.10 11.78 -12.45
CA HIS A 61 20.16 11.08 -13.32
C HIS A 61 20.17 9.57 -13.05
N VAL A 62 19.06 8.93 -13.39
CA VAL A 62 18.96 7.47 -13.48
C VAL A 62 20.03 6.95 -14.44
N ASP A 63 20.82 5.97 -13.99
CA ASP A 63 21.82 5.27 -14.82
C ASP A 63 21.33 3.84 -15.08
N ALA A 64 20.32 3.70 -15.94
CA ALA A 64 19.71 2.42 -16.22
C ALA A 64 19.48 2.22 -17.72
N ASN A 65 20.03 1.13 -18.26
CA ASN A 65 19.78 0.69 -19.62
C ASN A 65 18.42 0.00 -19.70
N VAL A 66 17.35 0.80 -19.81
CA VAL A 66 15.99 0.26 -19.90
C VAL A 66 15.48 0.34 -21.35
N PRO A 67 15.03 -0.78 -21.94
CA PRO A 67 14.59 -0.83 -23.34
C PRO A 67 13.24 -0.13 -23.58
N GLY A 68 12.47 0.09 -22.51
CA GLY A 68 11.18 0.77 -22.53
C GLY A 68 11.22 2.11 -23.23
N ASN A 69 10.16 2.41 -23.96
CA ASN A 69 10.04 3.64 -24.74
C ASN A 69 8.65 4.25 -24.56
N LEU A 70 8.62 5.53 -24.20
CA LEU A 70 7.41 6.35 -24.16
C LEU A 70 7.56 7.47 -25.20
N ALA A 71 6.60 7.57 -26.12
CA ALA A 71 6.55 8.61 -27.15
C ALA A 71 7.82 8.77 -28.02
N GLY A 72 8.57 7.68 -28.25
CA GLY A 72 9.79 7.67 -29.05
C GLY A 72 11.08 7.91 -28.26
N GLN A 73 11.01 8.17 -26.94
CA GLN A 73 12.16 8.35 -26.06
C GLN A 73 12.33 7.17 -25.09
N THR A 74 13.58 6.82 -24.79
CA THR A 74 13.89 5.85 -23.73
C THR A 74 13.43 6.40 -22.39
N VAL A 75 12.77 5.56 -21.60
CA VAL A 75 12.12 5.98 -20.35
C VAL A 75 13.09 6.47 -19.27
N ALA A 76 14.37 6.10 -19.33
CA ALA A 76 15.37 6.46 -18.33
C ALA A 76 16.08 7.80 -18.61
N ASP A 77 16.00 8.33 -19.83
CA ASP A 77 16.87 9.42 -20.28
C ASP A 77 16.62 10.74 -19.54
N GLY A 78 17.64 11.18 -18.79
CA GLY A 78 17.66 12.47 -18.11
C GLY A 78 16.78 12.55 -16.86
N VAL A 79 16.17 11.45 -16.42
CA VAL A 79 15.26 11.42 -15.27
C VAL A 79 16.02 11.64 -13.96
N SER A 80 15.53 12.53 -13.10
CA SER A 80 16.11 12.77 -11.78
C SER A 80 15.88 11.60 -10.83
N LYS A 81 16.94 11.09 -10.21
CA LYS A 81 16.84 10.10 -9.13
C LYS A 81 15.99 10.60 -7.96
N PHE A 82 16.05 11.91 -7.67
CA PHE A 82 15.26 12.49 -6.57
C PHE A 82 13.77 12.59 -6.89
N ALA A 83 13.40 12.72 -8.17
CA ALA A 83 12.00 12.62 -8.57
C ALA A 83 11.48 11.19 -8.42
N VAL A 84 12.29 10.18 -8.77
CA VAL A 84 11.98 8.76 -8.53
C VAL A 84 11.86 8.47 -7.03
N MET A 85 12.80 8.95 -6.21
CA MET A 85 12.67 8.89 -4.74
C MET A 85 11.37 9.54 -4.26
N GLY A 86 11.05 10.70 -4.82
CA GLY A 86 9.81 11.42 -4.53
C GLY A 86 8.56 10.61 -4.83
N SER A 87 8.53 9.82 -5.92
CA SER A 87 7.36 9.00 -6.27
C SER A 87 7.08 7.86 -5.29
N MET A 88 7.90 7.68 -4.25
CA MET A 88 7.61 6.81 -3.09
C MET A 88 7.47 7.59 -1.80
N GLY A 89 7.35 8.92 -1.89
CA GLY A 89 7.36 9.84 -0.77
C GLY A 89 6.35 9.47 0.33
N PRO A 90 5.04 9.39 0.03
CA PRO A 90 4.02 8.99 1.00
C PRO A 90 4.33 7.65 1.69
N ASP A 91 4.86 6.68 0.94
CA ASP A 91 5.17 5.33 1.40
C ASP A 91 6.41 5.22 2.29
N LEU A 92 7.34 6.20 2.27
CA LEU A 92 8.61 6.10 3.00
C LEU A 92 8.38 5.79 4.49
N THR A 93 7.32 6.33 5.08
CA THR A 93 6.96 6.10 6.48
C THR A 93 6.51 4.67 6.77
N GLY A 94 6.00 3.93 5.77
CA GLY A 94 5.63 2.52 5.90
C GLY A 94 6.82 1.57 5.98
N PHE A 95 8.00 2.01 5.53
CA PHE A 95 9.25 1.25 5.60
C PHE A 95 10.09 1.59 6.84
N ALA A 96 9.78 2.69 7.52
CA ALA A 96 10.50 3.13 8.70
C ALA A 96 10.19 2.21 9.88
N GLU A 97 11.24 1.74 10.54
CA GLU A 97 11.18 0.76 11.63
C GLU A 97 10.24 -0.43 11.30
N ILE A 98 10.32 -0.96 10.08
CA ILE A 98 9.35 -1.95 9.53
C ILE A 98 9.15 -3.21 10.40
N LEU A 99 10.12 -3.55 11.25
CA LEU A 99 10.04 -4.68 12.19
C LEU A 99 9.45 -4.31 13.56
N ARG A 100 9.34 -3.01 13.88
CA ARG A 100 8.69 -2.53 15.11
C ARG A 100 7.17 -2.78 15.03
N PRO A 101 6.54 -3.19 16.12
CA PRO A 101 5.09 -3.14 16.25
C PRO A 101 4.55 -1.70 16.20
N GLY A 102 3.36 -1.49 15.61
CA GLY A 102 2.68 -0.20 15.70
C GLY A 102 3.39 0.96 15.00
N GLN A 103 4.18 0.70 13.94
CA GLN A 103 4.79 1.70 13.05
C GLN A 103 3.86 2.15 11.92
N ALA A 104 2.93 1.28 11.49
CA ALA A 104 2.08 1.50 10.31
C ALA A 104 1.13 2.71 10.43
N TRP A 105 0.82 3.16 11.64
CA TRP A 105 -0.12 4.26 11.87
C TRP A 105 0.26 5.58 11.18
N VAL A 106 1.57 5.85 11.00
CA VAL A 106 2.04 7.06 10.31
C VAL A 106 1.72 6.97 8.82
N PHE A 107 2.02 5.82 8.22
CA PHE A 107 1.69 5.52 6.84
C PHE A 107 0.18 5.66 6.60
N ASP A 108 -0.64 5.05 7.46
CA ASP A 108 -2.10 5.15 7.38
C ASP A 108 -2.58 6.59 7.57
N THR A 109 -1.97 7.37 8.47
CA THR A 109 -2.33 8.78 8.65
C THR A 109 -2.02 9.61 7.41
N VAL A 110 -0.90 9.37 6.74
CA VAL A 110 -0.55 10.07 5.49
C VAL A 110 -1.56 9.73 4.39
N HIS A 111 -1.93 8.46 4.23
CA HIS A 111 -2.82 8.03 3.14
C HIS A 111 -4.30 8.34 3.42
N LYS A 112 -4.73 8.16 4.67
CA LYS A 112 -6.16 8.16 5.06
C LYS A 112 -6.55 9.35 5.92
N GLY A 113 -5.60 10.15 6.38
CA GLY A 113 -5.83 11.28 7.30
C GLY A 113 -6.12 10.87 8.74
N ASN A 114 -6.17 9.57 9.02
CA ASN A 114 -6.37 8.98 10.34
C ASN A 114 -5.57 7.68 10.43
N PRO A 115 -4.97 7.37 11.59
CA PRO A 115 -4.23 6.12 11.77
C PRO A 115 -5.11 4.86 11.81
N ASP A 116 -6.41 4.99 12.07
CA ASP A 116 -7.37 3.88 12.09
C ASP A 116 -8.06 3.73 10.74
N GLY A 117 -7.88 2.59 10.07
CA GLY A 117 -8.53 2.25 8.79
C GLY A 117 -10.06 2.16 8.85
N ASN A 118 -10.65 2.20 10.05
CA ASN A 118 -12.10 2.28 10.23
C ASN A 118 -12.58 3.74 10.39
N ARG A 119 -11.70 4.73 10.50
CA ARG A 119 -12.04 6.15 10.67
C ARG A 119 -11.34 7.02 9.62
N GLU A 120 -11.33 6.54 8.38
CA GLU A 120 -10.64 7.19 7.28
C GLU A 120 -11.32 8.49 6.86
N ARG A 121 -10.51 9.54 6.70
CA ARG A 121 -10.97 10.89 6.41
C ARG A 121 -11.02 11.12 4.90
N MET A 122 -11.98 11.92 4.47
CA MET A 122 -12.06 12.41 3.08
C MET A 122 -10.86 13.29 2.72
N LEU A 123 -10.49 14.20 3.64
CA LEU A 123 -9.36 15.11 3.52
C LEU A 123 -8.19 14.57 4.34
N ALA A 124 -7.18 14.01 3.67
CA ALA A 124 -6.03 13.40 4.35
C ALA A 124 -4.77 14.29 4.42
N GLY A 125 -4.81 15.55 3.98
CA GLY A 125 -3.65 16.46 4.09
C GLY A 125 -2.46 16.13 3.17
N THR A 126 -2.63 15.26 2.18
CA THR A 126 -1.54 14.71 1.35
C THR A 126 -0.85 15.75 0.46
N SER A 127 -1.63 16.64 -0.16
CA SER A 127 -1.07 17.77 -0.91
C SER A 127 -0.38 18.80 0.00
N ASP A 128 -0.95 19.04 1.19
CA ASP A 128 -0.36 19.91 2.19
C ASP A 128 1.00 19.38 2.67
N LEU A 129 1.11 18.06 2.87
CA LEU A 129 2.38 17.41 3.23
C LEU A 129 3.47 17.71 2.20
N ALA A 130 3.21 17.47 0.91
CA ALA A 130 4.18 17.70 -0.15
C ALA A 130 4.68 19.16 -0.20
N LEU A 131 3.76 20.13 -0.14
CA LEU A 131 4.09 21.54 -0.17
C LEU A 131 4.78 22.01 1.13
N MET A 132 4.42 21.43 2.27
CA MET A 132 5.06 21.72 3.55
C MET A 132 6.49 21.18 3.61
N ILE A 133 6.76 20.00 3.04
CA ILE A 133 8.11 19.45 2.88
C ILE A 133 8.99 20.44 2.12
N HIS A 134 8.50 20.99 1.00
CA HIS A 134 9.23 22.02 0.26
C HIS A 134 9.51 23.26 1.13
N SER A 135 8.47 23.79 1.79
CA SER A 135 8.57 25.00 2.61
C SER A 135 9.62 24.86 3.72
N ARG A 136 9.55 23.76 4.48
CA ARG A 136 10.48 23.45 5.57
C ARG A 136 11.88 23.15 5.05
N GLY A 137 11.98 22.31 4.02
CA GLY A 137 13.26 21.93 3.42
C GLY A 137 14.00 23.11 2.84
N ARG A 138 13.30 24.03 2.17
CA ARG A 138 13.91 25.27 1.68
C ARG A 138 14.50 26.09 2.82
N ALA A 139 13.76 26.30 3.90
CA ALA A 139 14.24 27.06 5.06
C ALA A 139 15.48 26.39 5.70
N LEU A 140 15.45 25.06 5.86
CA LEU A 140 16.58 24.31 6.41
C LEU A 140 17.81 24.39 5.51
N ILE A 141 17.66 24.17 4.20
CA ILE A 141 18.76 24.24 3.22
C ILE A 141 19.32 25.66 3.14
N GLU A 142 18.49 26.70 3.11
CA GLU A 142 18.96 28.08 3.11
C GLU A 142 19.72 28.45 4.38
N SER A 143 19.44 27.77 5.51
CA SER A 143 20.16 27.96 6.77
C SER A 143 21.47 27.16 6.85
N ALA A 144 21.51 25.96 6.26
CA ALA A 144 22.63 25.03 6.33
C ALA A 144 23.72 25.33 5.29
N TYR A 145 23.35 25.88 4.13
CA TYR A 145 24.25 26.09 2.99
C TYR A 145 24.41 27.57 2.64
N GLY A 146 25.63 27.94 2.22
CA GLY A 146 25.90 29.26 1.65
C GLY A 146 25.17 29.50 0.33
N ALA A 147 25.01 30.76 -0.06
CA ALA A 147 24.25 31.14 -1.27
C ALA A 147 24.73 30.47 -2.58
N GLY A 148 26.03 30.16 -2.69
CA GLY A 148 26.62 29.50 -3.85
C GLY A 148 26.50 27.97 -3.87
N ASP A 149 26.22 27.34 -2.72
CA ASP A 149 26.23 25.88 -2.58
C ASP A 149 24.81 25.30 -2.41
N ARG A 150 23.81 26.14 -2.18
CA ARG A 150 22.42 25.73 -1.91
C ARG A 150 21.61 25.36 -3.15
N GLU A 151 22.06 25.67 -4.35
CA GLU A 151 21.28 25.43 -5.58
C GLU A 151 21.00 23.94 -5.83
N ALA A 152 22.04 23.11 -5.73
CA ALA A 152 21.92 21.67 -5.92
C ALA A 152 20.95 21.00 -4.91
N PRO A 153 21.10 21.18 -3.57
CA PRO A 153 20.16 20.60 -2.62
C PRO A 153 18.73 21.15 -2.76
N LEU A 154 18.56 22.43 -3.13
CA LEU A 154 17.24 22.97 -3.43
C LEU A 154 16.61 22.28 -4.64
N ASN A 155 17.33 22.09 -5.75
CA ASN A 155 16.77 21.42 -6.91
C ASN A 155 16.44 19.93 -6.64
N ARG A 156 17.22 19.25 -5.80
CA ARG A 156 16.90 17.90 -5.31
C ARG A 156 15.61 17.86 -4.49
N LEU A 157 15.42 18.82 -3.59
CA LEU A 157 14.17 18.98 -2.83
C LEU A 157 12.98 19.23 -3.74
N LYS A 158 13.13 20.12 -4.75
CA LYS A 158 12.07 20.37 -5.74
C LYS A 158 11.70 19.08 -6.50
N ALA A 159 12.69 18.33 -6.97
CA ALA A 159 12.48 17.07 -7.68
C ALA A 159 11.75 16.03 -6.82
N PHE A 160 12.16 15.88 -5.56
CA PHE A 160 11.47 15.02 -4.59
C PHE A 160 10.00 15.41 -4.42
N VAL A 161 9.69 16.70 -4.27
CA VAL A 161 8.31 17.16 -4.05
C VAL A 161 7.43 16.96 -5.29
N LEU A 162 7.97 17.19 -6.50
CA LEU A 162 7.23 16.87 -7.72
C LEU A 162 6.97 15.36 -7.84
N GLY A 163 7.98 14.52 -7.55
CA GLY A 163 7.81 13.07 -7.47
C GLY A 163 6.72 12.67 -6.47
N HIS A 164 6.71 13.27 -5.28
CA HIS A 164 5.71 13.01 -4.23
C HIS A 164 4.29 13.30 -4.72
N LEU A 165 4.09 14.40 -5.45
CA LEU A 165 2.79 14.71 -6.05
C LEU A 165 2.39 13.74 -7.16
N THR A 166 3.36 13.14 -7.88
CA THR A 166 3.05 12.09 -8.86
C THR A 166 2.57 10.79 -8.19
N HIS A 167 3.07 10.49 -6.99
CA HIS A 167 2.54 9.39 -6.17
C HIS A 167 1.10 9.67 -5.74
N VAL A 168 0.84 10.86 -5.18
CA VAL A 168 -0.52 11.28 -4.78
C VAL A 168 -1.51 11.14 -5.94
N ALA A 169 -1.14 11.56 -7.15
CA ALA A 169 -1.96 11.37 -8.34
C ALA A 169 -2.13 9.89 -8.74
N GLY A 170 -1.11 9.06 -8.51
CA GLY A 170 -1.14 7.63 -8.74
C GLY A 170 -2.20 6.96 -7.89
N ASP A 171 -2.15 7.13 -6.58
CA ASP A 171 -3.11 6.55 -5.65
C ASP A 171 -4.54 7.07 -5.87
N VAL A 172 -4.68 8.39 -6.04
CA VAL A 172 -6.00 9.04 -6.28
C VAL A 172 -6.76 8.43 -7.46
N ILE A 173 -6.05 7.94 -8.47
CA ILE A 173 -6.66 7.39 -9.68
C ILE A 173 -6.61 5.86 -9.70
N SER A 174 -5.56 5.24 -9.15
CA SER A 174 -5.31 3.81 -9.32
C SER A 174 -5.86 2.93 -8.21
N HIS A 175 -5.84 3.36 -6.95
CA HIS A 175 -6.37 2.56 -5.84
C HIS A 175 -7.86 2.22 -5.99
N PRO A 176 -8.74 3.11 -6.52
CA PRO A 176 -10.12 2.71 -6.81
C PRO A 176 -10.26 1.49 -7.74
N LEU A 177 -9.29 1.24 -8.65
CA LEU A 177 -9.27 0.02 -9.47
C LEU A 177 -8.75 -1.17 -8.67
N VAL A 178 -7.67 -0.98 -7.89
CA VAL A 178 -7.10 -2.03 -7.03
C VAL A 178 -8.12 -2.51 -6.01
N ASP A 179 -8.89 -1.60 -5.41
CA ASP A 179 -10.01 -1.89 -4.52
C ASP A 179 -11.09 -2.75 -5.20
N ASP A 180 -11.32 -2.57 -6.51
CA ASP A 180 -12.28 -3.41 -7.22
C ASP A 180 -11.79 -4.85 -7.29
N ILE A 181 -10.51 -5.05 -7.62
CA ILE A 181 -9.84 -6.36 -7.69
C ILE A 181 -9.81 -7.03 -6.31
N ASP A 182 -9.38 -6.30 -5.27
CA ASP A 182 -9.30 -6.79 -3.89
C ASP A 182 -10.68 -7.24 -3.36
N TRP A 183 -11.76 -6.61 -3.84
CA TRP A 183 -13.12 -6.91 -3.38
C TRP A 183 -13.92 -7.80 -4.34
N HIS A 184 -13.28 -8.43 -5.33
CA HIS A 184 -13.90 -9.50 -6.11
C HIS A 184 -13.93 -10.79 -5.28
N LEU A 185 -15.07 -11.48 -5.26
CA LEU A 185 -15.13 -12.79 -4.63
C LEU A 185 -14.39 -13.81 -5.51
N GLY A 186 -14.04 -14.95 -4.93
CA GLY A 186 -13.48 -16.05 -5.71
C GLY A 186 -14.48 -16.56 -6.76
N THR A 187 -14.14 -16.46 -8.04
CA THR A 187 -14.89 -17.09 -9.14
C THR A 187 -14.06 -18.03 -10.00
N ASP A 188 -14.73 -18.98 -10.66
CA ASP A 188 -14.12 -19.98 -11.55
C ASP A 188 -12.99 -20.80 -10.91
N GLY A 189 -13.12 -21.12 -9.61
CA GLY A 189 -12.14 -21.89 -8.85
C GLY A 189 -10.89 -21.10 -8.41
N ARG A 190 -10.91 -19.77 -8.55
CA ARG A 190 -9.92 -18.86 -7.96
C ARG A 190 -10.40 -18.37 -6.60
N LYS A 191 -9.44 -18.07 -5.73
CA LYS A 191 -9.69 -17.42 -4.44
C LYS A 191 -9.79 -15.91 -4.64
N GLU A 192 -10.39 -15.24 -3.66
CA GLU A 192 -10.31 -13.79 -3.50
C GLU A 192 -8.84 -13.34 -3.58
N ALA A 193 -8.60 -12.31 -4.38
CA ALA A 193 -7.28 -11.72 -4.53
C ALA A 193 -7.10 -10.67 -3.44
N SER A 194 -5.95 -10.66 -2.79
CA SER A 194 -5.65 -9.61 -1.84
C SER A 194 -5.05 -8.38 -2.53
N HIS A 195 -5.21 -7.21 -1.90
CA HIS A 195 -4.72 -5.92 -2.39
C HIS A 195 -3.26 -5.97 -2.86
N HIS A 196 -2.38 -6.61 -2.08
CA HIS A 196 -0.96 -6.73 -2.43
C HIS A 196 -0.67 -7.66 -3.62
N GLU A 197 -1.50 -8.67 -3.86
CA GLU A 197 -1.38 -9.55 -5.04
C GLU A 197 -1.80 -8.80 -6.30
N ALA A 198 -2.84 -7.97 -6.20
CA ALA A 198 -3.29 -7.11 -7.30
C ALA A 198 -2.21 -6.09 -7.70
N GLU A 199 -1.64 -5.37 -6.73
CA GLU A 199 -0.51 -4.46 -6.95
C GLU A 199 0.70 -5.19 -7.56
N GLY A 200 1.09 -6.34 -7.01
CA GLY A 200 2.21 -7.13 -7.53
C GLY A 200 2.01 -7.59 -8.98
N ALA A 201 0.76 -7.95 -9.34
CA ALA A 201 0.44 -8.31 -10.72
C ALA A 201 0.53 -7.10 -11.67
N HIS A 202 0.10 -5.91 -11.22
CA HIS A 202 0.24 -4.67 -11.96
C HIS A 202 1.71 -4.26 -12.15
N GLU A 203 2.54 -4.36 -11.12
CA GLU A 203 3.99 -4.13 -11.18
C GLU A 203 4.65 -4.96 -12.30
N ALA A 204 4.31 -6.24 -12.40
CA ALA A 204 4.81 -7.11 -13.46
C ALA A 204 4.35 -6.67 -14.86
N LEU A 205 3.13 -6.16 -14.99
CA LEU A 205 2.64 -5.65 -16.27
C LEU A 205 3.30 -4.32 -16.63
N VAL A 206 3.57 -3.45 -15.65
CA VAL A 206 4.29 -2.18 -15.84
C VAL A 206 5.72 -2.43 -16.28
N ALA A 207 6.43 -3.36 -15.63
CA ALA A 207 7.76 -3.80 -16.06
C ALA A 207 7.78 -4.23 -17.54
N GLN A 208 6.75 -4.99 -17.95
CA GLN A 208 6.61 -5.48 -19.31
C GLN A 208 6.30 -4.37 -20.33
N ARG A 209 5.30 -3.52 -20.04
CA ARG A 209 4.72 -2.59 -21.03
C ARG A 209 5.39 -1.24 -21.06
N VAL A 210 5.75 -0.70 -19.90
CA VAL A 210 6.36 0.64 -19.80
C VAL A 210 7.88 0.55 -19.87
N PHE A 211 8.47 -0.34 -19.06
CA PHE A 211 9.92 -0.49 -19.00
C PHE A 211 10.47 -1.49 -20.03
N GLY A 212 9.61 -2.19 -20.77
CA GLY A 212 10.00 -3.07 -21.87
C GLY A 212 10.78 -4.32 -21.45
N ARG A 213 10.72 -4.69 -20.16
CA ARG A 213 11.45 -5.83 -19.60
C ARG A 213 10.65 -7.13 -19.74
N ALA A 214 11.32 -8.27 -19.72
CA ALA A 214 10.63 -9.57 -19.82
C ALA A 214 9.82 -9.94 -18.55
N GLY A 215 10.20 -9.37 -17.41
CA GLY A 215 9.58 -9.52 -16.09
C GLY A 215 10.10 -8.43 -15.15
N VAL A 216 9.63 -8.43 -13.91
CA VAL A 216 9.98 -7.40 -12.91
C VAL A 216 11.49 -7.32 -12.69
N ARG A 217 12.18 -8.46 -12.57
CA ARG A 217 13.61 -8.52 -12.21
C ARG A 217 14.53 -8.71 -13.40
N ALA A 218 13.96 -8.92 -14.59
CA ALA A 218 14.74 -9.10 -15.82
C ALA A 218 15.70 -7.92 -16.02
N ASP A 219 16.95 -8.24 -16.35
CA ASP A 219 18.07 -7.32 -16.59
C ASP A 219 18.53 -6.46 -15.38
N GLY A 220 17.90 -6.59 -14.20
CA GLY A 220 18.31 -5.98 -12.91
C GLY A 220 18.48 -4.46 -12.92
N GLY A 221 19.19 -3.94 -11.92
CA GLY A 221 19.65 -2.54 -11.86
C GLY A 221 18.56 -1.51 -11.52
N TRP A 222 17.56 -1.91 -10.73
CA TRP A 222 16.56 -0.98 -10.22
C TRP A 222 17.15 -0.06 -9.16
N ASP A 223 18.11 -0.52 -8.36
CA ASP A 223 18.90 0.31 -7.44
C ASP A 223 19.45 1.60 -8.09
N GLY A 224 19.94 1.50 -9.33
CA GLY A 224 20.46 2.61 -10.13
C GLY A 224 19.46 3.73 -10.44
N TRP A 225 18.16 3.51 -10.21
CA TRP A 225 17.11 4.53 -10.37
C TRP A 225 17.00 5.48 -9.16
N TRP A 226 17.53 5.08 -8.01
CA TRP A 226 17.35 5.78 -6.75
C TRP A 226 18.65 6.50 -6.34
N PRO A 227 18.56 7.61 -5.59
CA PRO A 227 19.74 8.20 -4.99
C PRO A 227 20.27 7.28 -3.89
N GLU A 228 21.59 7.14 -3.80
CA GLU A 228 22.15 6.42 -2.66
C GLU A 228 21.74 7.14 -1.36
N PRO A 229 21.50 6.43 -0.24
CA PRO A 229 21.11 7.09 1.02
C PRO A 229 22.10 8.17 1.48
N THR A 230 23.36 8.10 1.04
CA THR A 230 24.39 9.11 1.32
C THR A 230 24.32 10.36 0.43
N GLU A 231 23.60 10.29 -0.70
CA GLU A 231 23.39 11.42 -1.62
C GLU A 231 22.21 12.32 -1.18
N VAL A 232 21.30 11.79 -0.37
CA VAL A 232 20.12 12.50 0.10
C VAL A 232 20.52 13.53 1.17
N PRO A 233 20.18 14.83 0.99
CA PRO A 233 20.46 15.85 2.00
C PRO A 233 19.73 15.54 3.32
N PRO A 234 20.40 15.59 4.49
CA PRO A 234 19.75 15.40 5.79
C PRO A 234 18.56 16.34 6.02
N GLU A 235 18.66 17.56 5.50
CA GLU A 235 17.62 18.59 5.61
C GLU A 235 16.29 18.17 4.96
N LEU A 236 16.31 17.25 3.99
CA LEU A 236 15.10 16.69 3.37
C LEU A 236 14.37 15.80 4.37
N TYR A 237 15.08 14.94 5.10
CA TYR A 237 14.48 14.07 6.11
C TYR A 237 13.92 14.86 7.28
N ASP A 238 14.66 15.86 7.75
CA ASP A 238 14.21 16.76 8.82
C ASP A 238 12.98 17.58 8.38
N ALA A 239 12.95 18.04 7.13
CA ALA A 239 11.80 18.72 6.56
C ALA A 239 10.57 17.82 6.48
N TYR A 240 10.74 16.55 6.13
CA TYR A 240 9.67 15.58 6.10
C TYR A 240 9.07 15.37 7.49
N ALA A 241 9.90 15.10 8.50
CA ALA A 241 9.44 14.95 9.87
C ALA A 241 8.73 16.21 10.39
N ALA A 242 9.27 17.40 10.12
CA ALA A 242 8.64 18.66 10.47
C ALA A 242 7.29 18.87 9.76
N ALA A 243 7.18 18.46 8.49
CA ALA A 243 5.95 18.55 7.73
C ALA A 243 4.87 17.60 8.26
N LEU A 244 5.23 16.38 8.69
CA LEU A 244 4.30 15.47 9.37
C LEU A 244 3.72 16.11 10.64
N LYS A 245 4.56 16.79 11.41
CA LYS A 245 4.13 17.53 12.61
C LYS A 245 3.16 18.67 12.29
N ASP A 246 3.49 19.48 11.29
CA ASP A 246 2.69 20.65 10.93
C ASP A 246 1.33 20.28 10.34
N VAL A 247 1.27 19.22 9.53
CA VAL A 247 0.04 18.81 8.83
C VAL A 247 -0.85 17.94 9.70
N TYR A 248 -0.25 17.01 10.47
CA TYR A 248 -1.00 16.00 11.21
C TYR A 248 -0.96 16.19 12.73
N GLY A 249 -0.29 17.22 13.25
CA GLY A 249 -0.19 17.47 14.70
C GLY A 249 0.62 16.41 15.44
N ILE A 250 1.55 15.73 14.74
CA ILE A 250 2.36 14.64 15.30
C ILE A 250 3.69 15.19 15.85
N ASP A 251 3.93 15.14 17.16
CA ASP A 251 5.15 15.71 17.76
C ASP A 251 6.35 14.74 17.84
N GLU A 252 7.55 15.32 18.04
CA GLU A 252 8.85 14.64 18.18
C GLU A 252 8.98 13.76 19.43
N ALA A 253 8.03 13.80 20.37
CA ALA A 253 8.06 12.96 21.57
C ALA A 253 7.20 11.70 21.43
N GLY A 254 6.57 11.47 20.26
CA GLY A 254 5.48 10.50 20.13
C GLY A 254 4.25 10.88 20.96
N GLY A 255 4.18 12.13 21.43
CA GLY A 255 3.19 12.70 22.31
C GLY A 255 1.86 12.95 21.62
N ALA A 256 0.90 12.06 21.90
CA ALA A 256 -0.45 11.99 21.34
C ALA A 256 -1.44 13.14 21.69
N THR A 257 -0.98 14.38 21.88
CA THR A 257 -1.90 15.46 22.29
C THR A 257 -2.68 16.12 21.15
N GLN A 258 -2.22 16.05 19.89
CA GLN A 258 -2.89 16.73 18.76
C GLN A 258 -3.08 15.91 17.47
N ARG A 259 -2.58 14.66 17.39
CA ARG A 259 -2.81 13.81 16.22
C ARG A 259 -4.29 13.40 16.08
N PRO A 260 -4.78 13.12 14.85
CA PRO A 260 -6.05 12.44 14.65
C PRO A 260 -6.13 11.15 15.48
N ARG A 261 -7.23 10.97 16.20
CA ARG A 261 -7.49 9.77 17.00
C ARG A 261 -8.36 8.78 16.24
N GLY A 262 -8.00 7.51 16.32
CA GLY A 262 -8.85 6.39 15.90
C GLY A 262 -9.98 6.15 16.89
N PHE A 263 -10.63 5.00 16.77
CA PHE A 263 -11.57 4.54 17.80
C PHE A 263 -10.81 4.01 19.04
N ASN A 264 -11.45 3.96 20.21
CA ASN A 264 -10.77 3.56 21.46
C ASN A 264 -10.08 2.19 21.40
N PRO A 265 -10.63 1.14 20.74
CA PRO A 265 -9.91 -0.13 20.60
C PRO A 265 -8.56 0.07 19.91
N PHE A 266 -8.55 0.80 18.79
CA PHE A 266 -7.32 1.14 18.07
C PHE A 266 -6.35 1.94 18.96
N GLU A 267 -6.83 2.94 19.68
CA GLU A 267 -5.99 3.77 20.55
C GLU A 267 -5.39 2.98 21.73
N SER A 268 -6.16 2.05 22.30
CA SER A 268 -5.69 1.13 23.32
C SER A 268 -4.61 0.20 22.79
N ASP A 269 -4.83 -0.36 21.60
CA ASP A 269 -3.88 -1.27 20.95
C ASP A 269 -2.60 -0.53 20.57
N LEU A 270 -2.70 0.64 19.92
CA LEU A 270 -1.55 1.45 19.55
C LEU A 270 -0.73 1.88 20.78
N ALA A 271 -1.38 2.28 21.87
CA ALA A 271 -0.68 2.62 23.12
C ALA A 271 0.08 1.44 23.73
N ALA A 272 -0.40 0.20 23.52
CA ALA A 272 0.27 -1.01 23.98
C ALA A 272 1.51 -1.38 23.15
N LEU A 273 1.63 -0.86 21.91
CA LEU A 273 2.69 -1.22 20.97
C LEU A 273 3.93 -0.31 21.01
N ASP A 274 3.94 0.75 21.82
CA ASP A 274 5.04 1.73 21.97
C ASP A 274 5.50 2.30 20.60
N PRO A 275 4.70 3.20 19.99
CA PRO A 275 4.95 3.69 18.62
C PRO A 275 6.28 4.46 18.48
N PRO A 276 6.84 4.55 17.26
CA PRO A 276 8.13 5.19 17.02
C PRO A 276 8.11 6.71 17.26
N THR A 277 9.30 7.24 17.54
CA THR A 277 9.56 8.69 17.57
C THR A 277 9.66 9.21 16.14
N LEU A 278 8.93 10.28 15.81
CA LEU A 278 8.89 10.80 14.44
C LEU A 278 9.86 11.97 14.27
N ASP A 279 11.10 11.65 13.91
CA ASP A 279 12.16 12.60 13.59
C ASP A 279 12.74 12.35 12.19
N GLY A 280 13.76 13.12 11.79
CA GLY A 280 14.44 12.90 10.50
C GLY A 280 15.12 11.53 10.41
N ALA A 281 15.54 10.94 11.54
CA ALA A 281 16.14 9.60 11.55
C ALA A 281 15.11 8.51 11.24
N PHE A 282 13.87 8.66 11.70
CA PHE A 282 12.75 7.79 11.33
C PHE A 282 12.51 7.78 9.82
N VAL A 283 12.37 8.95 9.19
CA VAL A 283 12.15 9.04 7.73
C VAL A 283 13.35 8.50 6.95
N ARG A 284 14.56 8.80 7.42
CA ARG A 284 15.80 8.27 6.84
C ARG A 284 15.86 6.75 6.90
N ASP A 285 15.49 6.14 8.03
CA ASP A 285 15.42 4.68 8.17
C ASP A 285 14.42 4.07 7.20
N GLY A 286 13.27 4.73 7.01
CA GLY A 286 12.30 4.32 5.99
C GLY A 286 12.90 4.28 4.59
N TYR A 287 13.64 5.32 4.20
CA TYR A 287 14.33 5.33 2.92
C TYR A 287 15.46 4.29 2.82
N GLU A 288 16.29 4.15 3.85
CA GLU A 288 17.38 3.17 3.87
C GLU A 288 16.85 1.73 3.77
N THR A 289 15.79 1.42 4.52
CA THR A 289 15.11 0.12 4.48
C THR A 289 14.47 -0.11 3.12
N PHE A 290 13.78 0.89 2.56
CA PHE A 290 13.23 0.81 1.22
C PHE A 290 14.32 0.50 0.17
N HIS A 291 15.40 1.27 0.15
CA HIS A 291 16.48 1.09 -0.82
C HIS A 291 17.18 -0.27 -0.69
N ARG A 292 17.57 -0.66 0.54
CA ARG A 292 18.35 -1.89 0.79
C ARG A 292 17.52 -3.16 0.80
N ALA A 293 16.28 -3.11 1.29
CA ALA A 293 15.46 -4.30 1.48
C ALA A 293 14.36 -4.44 0.42
N VAL A 294 13.75 -3.35 -0.05
CA VAL A 294 12.70 -3.43 -1.07
C VAL A 294 13.32 -3.42 -2.46
N ILE A 295 14.05 -2.37 -2.84
CA ILE A 295 14.64 -2.28 -4.18
C ILE A 295 15.67 -3.39 -4.41
N SER A 296 16.70 -3.43 -3.57
CA SER A 296 17.85 -4.32 -3.79
C SER A 296 17.50 -5.82 -3.66
N VAL A 297 16.42 -6.19 -2.94
CA VAL A 297 16.05 -7.60 -2.75
C VAL A 297 14.75 -7.94 -3.47
N VAL A 298 13.66 -7.21 -3.27
CA VAL A 298 12.37 -7.56 -3.87
C VAL A 298 12.39 -7.32 -5.39
N TYR A 299 13.00 -6.23 -5.86
CA TYR A 299 13.00 -5.87 -7.29
C TYR A 299 14.25 -6.29 -8.05
N ASP A 300 15.40 -6.48 -7.38
CA ASP A 300 16.66 -6.85 -8.06
C ASP A 300 17.07 -8.32 -7.91
N PHE A 301 16.70 -9.04 -6.84
CA PHE A 301 17.14 -10.44 -6.69
C PHE A 301 16.44 -11.36 -7.69
N ALA A 302 17.17 -11.82 -8.68
CA ALA A 302 16.73 -12.83 -9.61
C ALA A 302 16.68 -14.22 -8.95
N GLU A 303 16.27 -15.23 -9.72
CA GLU A 303 16.22 -16.61 -9.25
C GLU A 303 17.59 -17.11 -8.75
N ASP A 304 18.67 -16.73 -9.44
CA ASP A 304 20.03 -17.12 -9.07
C ASP A 304 20.49 -16.49 -7.74
N ASP A 305 20.04 -15.27 -7.43
CA ASP A 305 20.35 -14.60 -6.16
C ASP A 305 19.64 -15.30 -4.99
N TRP A 306 18.35 -15.62 -5.16
CA TRP A 306 17.59 -16.41 -4.19
C TRP A 306 18.15 -17.82 -4.05
N ALA A 307 18.59 -18.44 -5.14
CA ALA A 307 19.32 -19.70 -5.08
C ALA A 307 20.64 -19.54 -4.31
N GLY A 308 21.36 -18.43 -4.46
CA GLY A 308 22.54 -18.11 -3.67
C GLY A 308 22.26 -18.01 -2.17
N VAL A 309 21.20 -17.29 -1.78
CA VAL A 309 20.74 -17.19 -0.38
C VAL A 309 20.37 -18.57 0.17
N LEU A 310 19.54 -19.32 -0.57
CA LEU A 310 19.10 -20.65 -0.17
C LEU A 310 20.23 -21.68 -0.16
N ALA A 311 21.29 -21.51 -0.96
CA ALA A 311 22.45 -22.40 -0.95
C ALA A 311 23.09 -22.48 0.44
N GLY A 312 23.07 -21.36 1.18
CA GLY A 312 23.53 -21.31 2.57
C GLY A 312 22.82 -22.30 3.50
N VAL A 313 21.58 -22.69 3.18
CA VAL A 313 20.79 -23.68 3.92
C VAL A 313 20.77 -25.04 3.22
N ALA A 314 20.56 -25.07 1.91
CA ALA A 314 20.39 -26.30 1.14
C ALA A 314 21.68 -27.10 1.00
N VAL A 315 22.83 -26.45 0.73
CA VAL A 315 24.11 -27.16 0.52
C VAL A 315 24.55 -27.92 1.78
N PRO A 316 24.56 -27.33 2.99
CA PRO A 316 24.87 -28.09 4.19
C PRO A 316 23.93 -29.29 4.40
N MET A 317 22.65 -29.15 4.04
CA MET A 317 21.66 -30.23 4.14
C MET A 317 21.86 -31.34 3.10
N ILE A 318 22.28 -31.00 1.88
CA ILE A 318 22.63 -31.97 0.84
C ILE A 318 23.84 -32.80 1.25
N VAL A 319 24.84 -32.16 1.85
CA VAL A 319 26.10 -32.82 2.24
C VAL A 319 25.93 -33.65 3.53
N LEU A 320 24.90 -33.36 4.34
CA LEU A 320 24.66 -33.97 5.65
C LEU A 320 24.77 -35.52 5.68
N PRO A 321 24.13 -36.31 4.80
CA PRO A 321 24.29 -37.77 4.79
C PRO A 321 25.73 -38.22 4.55
N PHE A 322 26.51 -37.47 3.77
CA PHE A 322 27.91 -37.77 3.49
C PHE A 322 28.82 -37.40 4.65
N VAL A 323 28.52 -36.34 5.40
CA VAL A 323 29.24 -36.00 6.64
C VAL A 323 29.12 -37.15 7.65
N PHE A 324 27.94 -37.74 7.77
CA PHE A 324 27.72 -38.94 8.59
C PHE A 324 28.60 -40.13 8.16
N LEU A 325 28.97 -40.26 6.89
CA LEU A 325 29.88 -41.32 6.42
C LEU A 325 31.35 -41.05 6.77
N VAL A 326 31.74 -39.78 6.81
CA VAL A 326 33.15 -39.40 7.04
C VAL A 326 33.51 -39.41 8.52
N LEU A 327 32.57 -39.00 9.39
CA LEU A 327 32.80 -38.87 10.83
C LEU A 327 33.06 -40.23 11.51
N PRO A 328 34.19 -40.42 12.23
CA PRO A 328 34.60 -41.72 12.76
C PRO A 328 33.56 -42.41 13.66
N ASP A 329 32.79 -41.63 14.43
CA ASP A 329 31.80 -42.13 15.40
C ASP A 329 30.42 -42.42 14.79
N THR A 330 30.20 -42.01 13.55
CA THR A 330 28.98 -42.32 12.79
C THR A 330 29.23 -43.31 11.66
N ARG A 331 30.50 -43.68 11.41
CA ARG A 331 30.88 -44.85 10.57
C ARG A 331 30.28 -46.19 11.01
N PRO A 332 30.01 -46.45 12.31
CA PRO A 332 29.28 -47.64 12.73
C PRO A 332 27.82 -47.62 12.30
N LEU A 333 27.18 -46.44 12.23
CA LEU A 333 25.91 -46.33 11.51
C LEU A 333 26.15 -46.80 10.08
N ALA A 334 27.20 -46.29 9.42
CA ALA A 334 27.60 -46.62 8.05
C ALA A 334 27.99 -48.09 7.77
N GLY A 335 28.01 -48.99 8.76
CA GLY A 335 28.55 -50.36 8.58
C GLY A 335 30.03 -50.40 8.16
N LEU A 336 30.77 -49.29 8.29
CA LEU A 336 32.15 -49.12 7.80
C LEU A 336 33.22 -49.39 8.88
N SER A 337 32.84 -49.58 10.15
CA SER A 337 33.75 -49.98 11.23
C SER A 337 33.05 -50.82 12.30
N TYR A 338 33.61 -52.00 12.61
CA TYR A 338 33.02 -53.01 13.52
C TYR A 338 33.69 -53.03 14.92
N GLN A 339 34.37 -51.96 15.33
CA GLN A 339 35.00 -51.88 16.66
C GLN A 339 34.19 -50.99 17.61
N ASP A 340 33.75 -51.57 18.73
CA ASP A 340 33.14 -50.95 19.93
C ASP A 340 32.55 -49.54 19.71
N SER A 341 31.45 -49.47 18.97
CA SER A 341 30.69 -48.24 18.81
C SER A 341 29.86 -47.97 20.06
N ASP A 342 30.16 -46.89 20.78
CA ASP A 342 29.35 -46.39 21.91
C ASP A 342 27.96 -45.94 21.40
N PRO A 343 26.86 -46.67 21.71
CA PRO A 343 25.53 -46.35 21.22
C PRO A 343 25.05 -44.95 21.64
N ASP A 344 25.48 -44.47 22.81
CA ASP A 344 25.19 -43.13 23.31
C ASP A 344 25.79 -42.06 22.38
N ARG A 345 27.03 -42.27 21.94
CA ARG A 345 27.75 -41.33 21.05
C ARG A 345 27.16 -41.33 19.64
N VAL A 346 26.69 -42.47 19.17
CA VAL A 346 25.98 -42.61 17.90
C VAL A 346 24.67 -41.81 17.90
N LEU A 347 23.83 -42.01 18.93
CA LEU A 347 22.57 -41.27 19.08
C LEU A 347 22.82 -39.77 19.24
N PHE A 348 23.80 -39.38 20.05
CA PHE A 348 24.20 -37.99 20.24
C PHE A 348 24.57 -37.32 18.91
N ASN A 349 25.42 -37.96 18.09
CA ASN A 349 25.82 -37.40 16.80
C ASN A 349 24.66 -37.31 15.80
N LEU A 350 23.75 -38.29 15.81
CA LEU A 350 22.56 -38.30 14.94
C LEU A 350 21.65 -37.10 15.20
N LEU A 351 21.43 -36.73 16.47
CA LEU A 351 20.58 -35.60 16.84
C LEU A 351 21.31 -34.26 16.72
N THR A 352 22.59 -34.22 17.10
CA THR A 352 23.33 -32.97 17.28
C THR A 352 23.93 -32.43 15.98
N LEU A 353 24.39 -33.31 15.09
CA LEU A 353 25.04 -32.88 13.83
C LEU A 353 24.11 -32.09 12.90
N PRO A 354 22.87 -32.52 12.61
CA PRO A 354 21.95 -31.74 11.77
C PRO A 354 21.62 -30.37 12.39
N MET A 355 21.45 -30.33 13.71
CA MET A 355 21.15 -29.11 14.46
C MET A 355 22.30 -28.09 14.39
N LEU A 356 23.53 -28.56 14.61
CA LEU A 356 24.70 -27.69 14.59
C LEU A 356 25.09 -27.27 13.17
N ILE A 357 24.88 -28.11 12.15
CA ILE A 357 25.10 -27.72 10.75
C ILE A 357 24.19 -26.56 10.33
N GLY A 358 22.91 -26.60 10.71
CA GLY A 358 21.97 -25.51 10.45
C GLY A 358 22.34 -24.18 11.14
N SER A 359 23.11 -24.22 12.22
CA SER A 359 23.52 -23.02 12.96
C SER A 359 24.49 -22.10 12.21
N GLY A 360 25.33 -22.65 11.32
CA GLY A 360 26.19 -21.82 10.47
C GLY A 360 25.36 -21.00 9.47
N SER A 361 24.34 -21.63 8.88
CA SER A 361 23.36 -20.97 8.02
C SER A 361 22.58 -19.88 8.77
N ALA A 362 22.20 -20.16 10.01
CA ALA A 362 21.52 -19.20 10.88
C ALA A 362 22.34 -17.93 11.10
N LEU A 363 23.65 -18.05 11.33
CA LEU A 363 24.53 -16.88 11.51
C LEU A 363 24.60 -16.01 10.24
N GLY A 364 24.78 -16.64 9.08
CA GLY A 364 24.84 -15.94 7.79
C GLY A 364 23.55 -15.18 7.48
N LEU A 365 22.39 -15.85 7.61
CA LEU A 365 21.10 -15.23 7.32
C LEU A 365 20.74 -14.14 8.34
N GLN A 366 21.03 -14.35 9.63
CA GLN A 366 20.78 -13.34 10.66
C GLN A 366 21.64 -12.09 10.44
N ALA A 367 22.92 -12.26 10.09
CA ALA A 367 23.81 -11.14 9.78
C ALA A 367 23.34 -10.38 8.52
N TRP A 368 22.89 -11.09 7.50
CA TRP A 368 22.32 -10.48 6.30
C TRP A 368 21.04 -9.70 6.59
N MET A 369 20.07 -10.29 7.30
CA MET A 369 18.85 -9.57 7.71
C MET A 369 19.16 -8.32 8.55
N SER A 370 20.11 -8.42 9.47
CA SER A 370 20.55 -7.28 10.30
C SER A 370 21.15 -6.15 9.45
N ALA A 371 21.76 -6.47 8.30
CA ALA A 371 22.28 -5.48 7.36
C ALA A 371 21.18 -4.82 6.51
N LEU A 372 20.02 -5.48 6.35
CA LEU A 372 18.86 -4.93 5.66
C LEU A 372 18.09 -3.97 6.58
N THR A 373 17.76 -4.41 7.80
CA THR A 373 17.14 -3.57 8.83
C THR A 373 17.28 -4.20 10.21
N SER A 374 17.58 -3.39 11.22
CA SER A 374 17.56 -3.80 12.63
C SER A 374 16.72 -2.87 13.50
N LYS A 375 16.22 -1.77 12.93
CA LYS A 375 15.51 -0.72 13.66
C LYS A 375 14.16 -1.22 14.18
N GLY A 376 13.78 -0.73 15.36
CA GLY A 376 12.60 -1.20 16.08
C GLY A 376 12.74 -2.55 16.80
N VAL A 377 13.77 -3.34 16.49
CA VAL A 377 13.98 -4.68 17.05
C VAL A 377 15.46 -4.97 17.36
N GLU A 378 16.26 -3.94 17.59
CA GLU A 378 17.73 -4.04 17.74
C GLU A 378 18.13 -5.09 18.77
N ASP A 379 17.51 -5.07 19.95
CA ASP A 379 17.77 -6.05 21.02
C ASP A 379 17.48 -7.49 20.58
N ARG A 380 16.43 -7.69 19.77
CA ARG A 380 16.07 -9.02 19.24
C ARG A 380 17.05 -9.48 18.18
N MET A 381 17.44 -8.59 17.28
CA MET A 381 18.47 -8.85 16.27
C MET A 381 19.80 -9.22 16.90
N VAL A 382 20.26 -8.44 17.88
CA VAL A 382 21.48 -8.69 18.63
C VAL A 382 21.39 -10.01 19.40
N LEU A 383 20.28 -10.28 20.08
CA LEU A 383 20.08 -11.55 20.78
C LEU A 383 20.13 -12.74 19.82
N GLY A 384 19.46 -12.64 18.66
CA GLY A 384 19.50 -13.66 17.62
C GLY A 384 20.91 -13.90 17.07
N LEU A 385 21.67 -12.81 16.84
CA LEU A 385 23.05 -12.87 16.37
C LEU A 385 23.99 -13.51 17.42
N ILE A 386 23.85 -13.13 18.69
CA ILE A 386 24.59 -13.73 19.81
C ILE A 386 24.28 -15.23 19.87
N ALA A 387 23.01 -15.62 19.77
CA ALA A 387 22.61 -17.02 19.79
C ALA A 387 23.20 -17.80 18.62
N ALA A 388 23.15 -17.24 17.40
CA ALA A 388 23.77 -17.86 16.22
C ALA A 388 25.30 -18.00 16.35
N CYS A 389 25.97 -17.01 16.95
CA CYS A 389 27.41 -17.07 17.23
C CYS A 389 27.74 -18.16 18.26
N VAL A 390 27.01 -18.23 19.37
CA VAL A 390 27.17 -19.27 20.40
C VAL A 390 26.98 -20.65 19.79
N MET A 391 25.95 -20.83 18.96
CA MET A 391 25.71 -22.11 18.28
C MET A 391 26.81 -22.49 17.30
N THR A 392 27.35 -21.53 16.55
CA THR A 392 28.48 -21.75 15.65
C THR A 392 29.74 -22.16 16.44
N LEU A 393 29.98 -21.56 17.61
CA LEU A 393 31.07 -21.98 18.51
C LEU A 393 30.85 -23.41 19.04
N LEU A 394 29.61 -23.78 19.35
CA LEU A 394 29.25 -25.13 19.78
C LEU A 394 29.38 -26.15 18.65
N LEU A 395 29.11 -25.77 17.39
CA LEU A 395 29.43 -26.58 16.19
C LEU A 395 30.93 -26.87 16.12
N VAL A 396 31.78 -25.85 16.25
CA VAL A 396 33.24 -26.04 16.23
C VAL A 396 33.68 -26.95 17.38
N LEU A 397 33.15 -26.75 18.58
CA LEU A 397 33.46 -27.57 19.74
C LEU A 397 32.99 -29.02 19.56
N PHE A 398 31.84 -29.24 18.95
CA PHE A 398 31.34 -30.56 18.57
C PHE A 398 32.28 -31.28 17.61
N LEU A 399 32.77 -30.58 16.57
CA LEU A 399 33.73 -31.15 15.61
C LEU A 399 35.07 -31.49 16.27
N ILE A 400 35.56 -30.62 17.16
CA ILE A 400 36.77 -30.86 17.96
C ILE A 400 36.59 -32.08 18.88
N GLU A 401 35.47 -32.14 19.60
CA GLU A 401 35.15 -33.25 20.49
C GLU A 401 34.98 -34.57 19.73
N GLY A 402 34.44 -34.54 18.51
CA GLY A 402 34.38 -35.69 17.60
C GLY A 402 35.77 -36.28 17.27
N GLY A 403 36.80 -35.43 17.20
CA GLY A 403 38.19 -35.85 16.95
C GLY A 403 38.95 -36.27 18.22
N MET A 404 38.88 -35.46 19.29
CA MET A 404 39.73 -35.64 20.48
C MET A 404 39.10 -36.50 21.57
N ARG A 405 37.76 -36.61 21.62
CA ARG A 405 37.01 -37.43 22.58
C ARG A 405 37.34 -37.18 24.05
N VAL A 406 37.38 -35.91 24.47
CA VAL A 406 37.84 -35.52 25.80
C VAL A 406 36.68 -35.33 26.78
N MET A 407 35.47 -35.06 26.28
CA MET A 407 34.31 -34.80 27.14
C MET A 407 33.64 -36.06 27.69
N PRO A 408 33.32 -36.09 29.01
CA PRO A 408 32.40 -37.08 29.57
C PRO A 408 31.02 -37.01 28.90
N SER A 409 30.31 -38.15 28.78
CA SER A 409 28.99 -38.23 28.13
C SER A 409 27.98 -37.19 28.66
N ALA A 410 27.86 -37.04 29.98
CA ALA A 410 26.96 -36.05 30.57
C ALA A 410 27.30 -34.60 30.17
N ALA A 411 28.59 -34.25 30.13
CA ALA A 411 29.04 -32.91 29.71
C ALA A 411 28.78 -32.69 28.22
N ARG A 412 29.03 -33.72 27.39
CA ARG A 412 28.75 -33.70 25.95
C ARG A 412 27.27 -33.43 25.67
N TRP A 413 26.36 -34.20 26.27
CA TRP A 413 24.92 -34.01 26.11
C TRP A 413 24.45 -32.66 26.62
N LEU A 414 24.91 -32.23 27.80
CA LEU A 414 24.47 -30.97 28.40
C LEU A 414 24.96 -29.75 27.59
N ILE A 415 26.24 -29.72 27.19
CA ILE A 415 26.85 -28.55 26.56
C ILE A 415 26.55 -28.47 25.07
N LEU A 416 26.65 -29.58 24.35
CA LEU A 416 26.59 -29.60 22.88
C LEU A 416 25.20 -29.91 22.32
N PHE A 417 24.28 -30.39 23.16
CA PHE A 417 22.88 -30.63 22.75
C PHE A 417 21.89 -29.87 23.65
N GLY A 418 21.97 -30.05 24.97
CA GLY A 418 21.02 -29.47 25.92
C GLY A 418 21.02 -27.94 25.95
N LEU A 419 22.21 -27.31 25.97
CA LEU A 419 22.34 -25.86 25.96
C LEU A 419 21.84 -25.24 24.64
N PRO A 420 22.25 -25.71 23.45
CA PRO A 420 21.63 -25.37 22.17
C PRO A 420 20.11 -25.49 22.16
N LEU A 421 19.60 -26.63 22.64
CA LEU A 421 18.19 -26.93 22.66
C LEU A 421 17.44 -25.91 23.53
N LEU A 422 17.95 -25.62 24.72
CA LEU A 422 17.35 -24.67 25.65
C LEU A 422 17.36 -23.24 25.10
N LEU A 423 18.49 -22.80 24.54
CA LEU A 423 18.63 -21.45 23.96
C LEU A 423 17.65 -21.25 22.81
N MET A 424 17.60 -22.19 21.88
CA MET A 424 16.74 -22.07 20.70
C MET A 424 15.26 -22.30 21.04
N THR A 425 14.94 -23.12 22.04
CA THR A 425 13.55 -23.24 22.55
C THR A 425 13.10 -21.94 23.19
N ALA A 426 13.98 -21.24 23.92
CA ALA A 426 13.67 -19.93 24.49
C ALA A 426 13.39 -18.90 23.39
N LEU A 427 14.21 -18.86 22.32
CA LEU A 427 13.97 -17.98 21.16
C LEU A 427 12.69 -18.32 20.42
N ALA A 428 12.41 -19.62 20.20
CA ALA A 428 11.16 -20.07 19.59
C ALA A 428 9.94 -19.72 20.45
N GLY A 429 10.05 -19.78 21.78
CA GLY A 429 9.00 -19.34 22.70
C GLY A 429 8.74 -17.84 22.64
N ILE A 430 9.80 -17.03 22.54
CA ILE A 430 9.69 -15.58 22.30
C ILE A 430 8.99 -15.30 20.96
N ALA A 431 9.46 -15.94 19.88
CA ALA A 431 8.88 -15.79 18.55
C ALA A 431 7.41 -16.25 18.53
N GLY A 432 7.09 -17.35 19.22
CA GLY A 432 5.73 -17.88 19.35
C GLY A 432 4.80 -16.93 20.10
N GLY A 433 5.30 -16.25 21.14
CA GLY A 433 4.57 -15.18 21.81
C GLY A 433 4.26 -14.03 20.85
N ASP A 434 5.26 -13.58 20.08
CA ASP A 434 5.08 -12.52 19.08
C ASP A 434 4.16 -12.94 17.92
N LEU A 435 4.17 -14.20 17.51
CA LEU A 435 3.28 -14.74 16.46
C LEU A 435 1.82 -14.85 16.90
N SER A 436 1.57 -14.91 18.22
CA SER A 436 0.21 -15.05 18.77
C SER A 436 -0.58 -13.73 18.81
N ASP A 437 0.09 -12.61 18.57
CA ASP A 437 -0.47 -11.27 18.56
C ASP A 437 -0.20 -10.59 17.22
N GLU A 438 -1.27 -10.18 16.52
CA GLU A 438 -1.16 -9.55 15.20
C GLU A 438 -0.28 -8.30 15.21
N GLY A 439 -0.33 -7.50 16.28
CA GLY A 439 0.46 -6.28 16.40
C GLY A 439 1.96 -6.52 16.44
N THR A 440 2.39 -7.71 16.89
CA THR A 440 3.82 -8.03 17.09
C THR A 440 4.34 -9.11 16.13
N LYS A 441 3.49 -9.64 15.25
CA LYS A 441 3.84 -10.72 14.30
C LYS A 441 5.08 -10.42 13.45
N ARG A 442 5.26 -9.18 12.98
CA ARG A 442 6.44 -8.78 12.18
C ARG A 442 7.75 -8.86 12.98
N ARG A 443 7.71 -8.49 14.26
CA ARG A 443 8.85 -8.59 15.18
C ARG A 443 9.33 -10.03 15.35
N SER A 444 8.43 -11.01 15.23
CA SER A 444 8.79 -12.43 15.37
C SER A 444 9.82 -12.90 14.34
N ALA A 445 9.85 -12.30 13.13
CA ALA A 445 10.83 -12.65 12.10
C ALA A 445 12.27 -12.49 12.61
N ALA A 446 12.49 -11.50 13.48
CA ALA A 446 13.80 -11.20 14.03
C ALA A 446 14.36 -12.31 14.97
N THR A 447 13.46 -13.04 15.62
CA THR A 447 13.79 -14.06 16.63
C THR A 447 13.55 -15.47 16.13
N LEU A 448 12.77 -15.64 15.05
CA LEU A 448 12.40 -16.93 14.49
C LEU A 448 13.50 -17.53 13.59
N VAL A 449 14.32 -16.70 12.94
CA VAL A 449 15.33 -17.20 11.99
C VAL A 449 16.38 -18.12 12.65
N PRO A 450 17.00 -17.77 13.79
CA PRO A 450 17.95 -18.67 14.44
C PRO A 450 17.37 -20.05 14.83
N PRO A 451 16.20 -20.15 15.51
CA PRO A 451 15.63 -21.46 15.83
C PRO A 451 15.10 -22.19 14.60
N ALA A 452 14.54 -21.50 13.60
CA ALA A 452 14.08 -22.14 12.37
C ALA A 452 15.23 -22.79 11.59
N LEU A 453 16.38 -22.12 11.49
CA LEU A 453 17.54 -22.65 10.78
C LEU A 453 18.41 -23.59 11.61
N ALA A 454 18.39 -23.51 12.94
CA ALA A 454 19.06 -24.49 13.78
C ALA A 454 18.24 -25.79 13.95
N PHE A 455 16.94 -25.69 14.22
CA PHE A 455 16.10 -26.88 14.46
C PHE A 455 15.36 -27.39 13.25
N GLY A 456 14.96 -26.52 12.32
CA GLY A 456 14.25 -26.93 11.11
C GLY A 456 15.00 -28.02 10.36
N PRO A 457 16.31 -27.85 10.11
CA PRO A 457 17.18 -28.90 9.59
C PRO A 457 17.15 -30.22 10.36
N MET A 458 17.27 -30.17 11.69
CA MET A 458 17.23 -31.36 12.53
C MET A 458 15.89 -32.08 12.44
N VAL A 459 14.79 -31.34 12.56
CA VAL A 459 13.43 -31.87 12.47
C VAL A 459 13.17 -32.43 11.07
N ALA A 460 13.53 -31.70 10.01
CA ALA A 460 13.38 -32.13 8.63
C ALA A 460 14.20 -33.39 8.35
N PHE A 461 15.44 -33.46 8.84
CA PHE A 461 16.27 -34.66 8.70
C PHE A 461 15.66 -35.84 9.48
N LEU A 462 15.30 -35.68 10.75
CA LEU A 462 14.73 -36.77 11.55
C LEU A 462 13.36 -37.24 11.02
N LEU A 463 12.48 -36.32 10.63
CA LEU A 463 11.18 -36.65 10.07
C LEU A 463 11.32 -37.23 8.66
N LEU A 464 11.95 -36.54 7.72
CA LEU A 464 11.96 -36.98 6.32
C LEU A 464 12.96 -38.09 6.10
N PHE A 465 14.22 -37.96 6.54
CA PHE A 465 15.22 -39.01 6.35
C PHE A 465 14.95 -40.22 7.25
N GLY A 466 14.61 -39.98 8.51
CA GLY A 466 14.30 -41.04 9.48
C GLY A 466 13.03 -41.82 9.13
N VAL A 467 11.90 -41.14 8.87
CA VAL A 467 10.64 -41.83 8.51
C VAL A 467 10.73 -42.51 7.15
N LEU A 468 11.40 -41.91 6.15
CA LEU A 468 11.53 -42.53 4.84
C LEU A 468 12.42 -43.78 4.90
N THR A 469 13.45 -43.77 5.75
CA THR A 469 14.22 -44.97 6.08
C THR A 469 13.35 -46.02 6.79
N LEU A 470 12.48 -45.62 7.72
CA LEU A 470 11.54 -46.53 8.41
C LEU A 470 10.50 -47.13 7.47
N LEU A 471 9.94 -46.36 6.54
CA LEU A 471 8.95 -46.82 5.56
C LEU A 471 9.57 -47.83 4.58
N LEU A 472 10.81 -47.63 4.16
CA LEU A 472 11.53 -48.54 3.26
C LEU A 472 11.98 -49.84 3.95
N TRP A 473 12.07 -49.87 5.30
CA TRP A 473 12.51 -51.03 6.09
C TRP A 473 11.40 -51.74 6.87
N GLY A 474 10.21 -51.13 7.00
CA GLY A 474 9.13 -51.61 7.86
C GLY A 474 9.46 -51.54 9.36
N VAL A 475 8.64 -52.19 10.21
CA VAL A 475 8.78 -52.19 11.69
C VAL A 475 10.14 -52.72 12.17
N ASN A 476 10.82 -53.53 11.36
CA ASN A 476 12.18 -53.98 11.64
C ASN A 476 13.17 -52.80 11.71
N GLY A 477 12.92 -51.67 11.02
CA GLY A 477 13.87 -50.54 10.95
C GLY A 477 14.05 -49.83 12.29
N LEU A 478 12.98 -49.84 13.10
CA LEU A 478 12.96 -49.32 14.46
C LEU A 478 13.76 -50.22 15.42
N THR A 479 13.73 -51.54 15.23
CA THR A 479 14.52 -52.47 16.06
C THR A 479 16.00 -52.48 15.63
N GLY A 480 16.31 -52.15 14.37
CA GLY A 480 17.66 -51.90 13.87
C GLY A 480 18.29 -50.64 14.45
N LEU A 481 17.59 -49.50 14.42
CA LEU A 481 18.00 -48.24 15.07
C LEU A 481 18.26 -48.37 16.58
N ALA A 482 17.61 -49.34 17.24
CA ALA A 482 17.71 -49.61 18.66
C ALA A 482 18.73 -50.72 19.05
N GLY A 483 19.44 -51.35 18.10
CA GLY A 483 20.50 -52.31 18.44
C GLY A 483 20.79 -53.46 17.46
N ALA A 484 20.29 -53.46 16.23
CA ALA A 484 20.66 -54.45 15.21
C ALA A 484 21.20 -53.78 13.94
N GLU A 485 22.31 -54.34 13.42
CA GLU A 485 23.18 -53.82 12.36
C GLU A 485 22.44 -53.06 11.24
N PHE A 486 22.56 -51.73 11.26
CA PHE A 486 22.16 -50.89 10.13
C PHE A 486 23.25 -51.02 9.04
N ASP A 487 22.94 -51.68 7.92
CA ASP A 487 23.91 -51.91 6.83
C ASP A 487 23.76 -50.85 5.73
N PHE A 488 24.73 -49.94 5.56
CA PHE A 488 24.72 -48.96 4.46
C PHE A 488 25.12 -49.55 3.09
N LYS A 489 25.47 -50.84 3.00
CA LYS A 489 25.41 -51.58 1.72
C LYS A 489 23.98 -51.88 1.30
N ALA A 490 23.01 -51.73 2.20
CA ALA A 490 21.62 -51.83 1.83
C ALA A 490 21.28 -50.72 0.84
N TRP A 491 20.79 -51.14 -0.33
CA TRP A 491 20.21 -50.30 -1.36
C TRP A 491 19.25 -49.23 -0.82
N SER A 492 18.56 -49.50 0.30
CA SER A 492 17.66 -48.57 0.97
C SER A 492 18.32 -47.29 1.50
N PHE A 493 19.53 -47.35 2.07
CA PHE A 493 20.22 -46.14 2.54
C PHE A 493 20.55 -45.21 1.36
N TRP A 494 21.09 -45.78 0.29
CA TRP A 494 21.42 -45.02 -0.92
C TRP A 494 20.17 -44.48 -1.59
N ILE A 495 19.06 -45.23 -1.57
CA ILE A 495 17.77 -44.73 -2.04
C ILE A 495 17.26 -43.57 -1.18
N THR A 496 17.26 -43.67 0.16
CA THR A 496 16.88 -42.55 1.04
C THR A 496 17.78 -41.35 0.80
N THR A 497 19.09 -41.56 0.67
CA THR A 497 20.07 -40.49 0.41
C THR A 497 19.81 -39.81 -0.93
N VAL A 498 19.56 -40.58 -1.99
CA VAL A 498 19.20 -40.02 -3.31
C VAL A 498 17.88 -39.25 -3.22
N ILE A 499 16.86 -39.80 -2.57
CA ILE A 499 15.56 -39.12 -2.38
C ILE A 499 15.74 -37.82 -1.58
N TRP A 500 16.54 -37.84 -0.51
CA TRP A 500 16.85 -36.68 0.30
C TRP A 500 17.59 -35.60 -0.49
N VAL A 501 18.65 -35.98 -1.21
CA VAL A 501 19.42 -35.05 -2.05
C VAL A 501 18.51 -34.45 -3.12
N VAL A 502 17.68 -35.27 -3.78
CA VAL A 502 16.70 -34.79 -4.75
C VAL A 502 15.70 -33.84 -4.09
N ALA A 503 15.15 -34.17 -2.91
CA ALA A 503 14.21 -33.32 -2.20
C ALA A 503 14.83 -31.97 -1.79
N MET A 504 16.09 -31.96 -1.35
CA MET A 504 16.81 -30.73 -1.02
C MET A 504 17.16 -29.90 -2.26
N ILE A 505 17.50 -30.53 -3.38
CA ILE A 505 17.69 -29.84 -4.67
C ILE A 505 16.36 -29.25 -5.15
N VAL A 506 15.26 -30.01 -5.04
CA VAL A 506 13.92 -29.53 -5.39
C VAL A 506 13.52 -28.36 -4.50
N PHE A 507 13.75 -28.44 -3.18
CA PHE A 507 13.55 -27.32 -2.25
C PHE A 507 14.41 -26.12 -2.62
N TRP A 508 15.67 -26.33 -3.00
CA TRP A 508 16.58 -25.26 -3.38
C TRP A 508 16.11 -24.53 -4.64
N VAL A 509 15.78 -25.27 -5.70
CA VAL A 509 15.32 -24.71 -6.97
C VAL A 509 13.92 -24.12 -6.83
N LEU A 510 12.91 -24.91 -6.44
CA LEU A 510 11.53 -24.43 -6.35
C LEU A 510 11.35 -23.40 -5.24
N GLY A 511 12.11 -23.51 -4.15
CA GLY A 511 12.10 -22.52 -3.08
C GLY A 511 12.67 -21.18 -3.54
N SER A 512 13.67 -21.17 -4.42
CA SER A 512 14.20 -19.92 -4.99
C SER A 512 13.15 -19.22 -5.87
N THR A 513 12.47 -19.96 -6.73
CA THR A 513 11.36 -19.45 -7.55
C THR A 513 10.21 -18.95 -6.67
N TRP A 514 9.83 -19.73 -5.64
CA TRP A 514 8.76 -19.35 -4.72
C TRP A 514 9.11 -18.09 -3.93
N LEU A 515 10.32 -17.97 -3.37
CA LEU A 515 10.76 -16.77 -2.64
C LEU A 515 10.83 -15.53 -3.54
N ARG A 516 11.27 -15.70 -4.79
CA ARG A 516 11.25 -14.63 -5.79
C ARG A 516 9.82 -14.12 -6.03
N ASP A 517 8.87 -15.02 -6.24
CA ASP A 517 7.52 -14.67 -6.69
C ASP A 517 6.50 -14.47 -5.55
N ILE A 518 6.87 -14.72 -4.28
CA ILE A 518 5.94 -14.73 -3.13
C ILE A 518 5.22 -13.40 -2.91
N ARG A 519 5.86 -12.28 -3.26
CA ARG A 519 5.28 -10.93 -3.09
C ARG A 519 4.98 -10.25 -4.40
N ILE A 520 5.94 -10.27 -5.34
CA ILE A 520 5.77 -9.66 -6.65
C ILE A 520 6.06 -10.75 -7.68
N PRO A 521 5.04 -11.21 -8.41
CA PRO A 521 5.22 -12.24 -9.42
C PRO A 521 6.11 -11.72 -10.55
N GLU A 522 6.94 -12.60 -11.12
CA GLU A 522 7.77 -12.22 -12.27
C GLU A 522 6.94 -11.91 -13.52
N GLN A 523 5.76 -12.52 -13.64
CA GLN A 523 4.86 -12.40 -14.77
C GLN A 523 3.49 -11.88 -14.33
N PRO A 524 2.84 -11.02 -15.13
CA PRO A 524 1.55 -10.45 -14.76
C PRO A 524 0.45 -11.51 -14.80
N ASP A 525 -0.39 -11.52 -13.77
CA ASP A 525 -1.61 -12.31 -13.75
C ASP A 525 -2.62 -11.79 -14.80
N HIS A 526 -3.32 -12.72 -15.46
CA HIS A 526 -4.25 -12.33 -16.52
C HIS A 526 -5.48 -11.61 -15.97
N PHE A 527 -6.04 -12.07 -14.85
CA PHE A 527 -7.23 -11.45 -14.28
C PHE A 527 -6.88 -10.14 -13.60
N MET A 528 -5.94 -10.15 -12.66
CA MET A 528 -5.62 -8.95 -11.89
C MET A 528 -5.07 -7.83 -12.79
N ALA A 529 -4.09 -8.16 -13.65
CA ALA A 529 -3.39 -7.11 -14.40
C ALA A 529 -3.88 -6.87 -15.83
N ARG A 530 -4.27 -7.92 -16.57
CA ARG A 530 -4.60 -7.81 -18.01
C ARG A 530 -6.09 -7.64 -18.29
N HIS A 531 -6.96 -8.07 -17.37
CA HIS A 531 -8.38 -7.81 -17.49
C HIS A 531 -8.66 -6.32 -17.26
N ARG A 532 -9.77 -5.86 -17.81
CA ARG A 532 -10.26 -4.51 -17.55
C ARG A 532 -11.16 -4.59 -16.32
N HIS A 533 -11.03 -3.65 -15.40
CA HIS A 533 -11.82 -3.65 -14.16
C HIS A 533 -12.63 -2.37 -14.04
N ALA A 534 -13.66 -2.39 -13.20
CA ALA A 534 -14.31 -1.16 -12.82
C ALA A 534 -13.41 -0.39 -11.84
N VAL A 535 -13.82 0.82 -11.47
CA VAL A 535 -13.31 1.48 -10.27
C VAL A 535 -14.39 1.48 -9.18
N ARG A 536 -14.00 1.18 -7.94
CA ARG A 536 -14.85 1.25 -6.74
C ARG A 536 -14.83 2.67 -6.18
N LEU A 537 -16.00 3.29 -6.13
CA LEU A 537 -16.16 4.66 -5.64
C LEU A 537 -17.27 4.73 -4.59
N PHE A 538 -17.18 5.69 -3.67
CA PHE A 538 -18.23 5.93 -2.68
C PHE A 538 -19.17 7.05 -3.14
N ASP A 539 -20.48 6.81 -3.01
CA ASP A 539 -21.46 7.89 -3.14
C ASP A 539 -21.36 8.81 -1.91
N ASP A 540 -21.63 10.11 -2.07
CA ASP A 540 -21.70 11.06 -0.96
C ASP A 540 -22.68 10.59 0.13
N GLY A 541 -23.72 9.84 -0.24
CA GLY A 541 -24.66 9.25 0.71
C GLY A 541 -24.04 8.17 1.61
N ALA A 542 -22.94 7.53 1.22
CA ALA A 542 -22.25 6.54 2.06
C ALA A 542 -21.29 7.20 3.08
N MET A 543 -20.99 8.49 2.91
CA MET A 543 -20.08 9.23 3.78
C MET A 543 -20.80 9.68 5.06
N THR A 544 -20.08 9.71 6.18
CA THR A 544 -20.62 10.16 7.47
C THR A 544 -19.84 11.38 7.97
N PRO A 545 -20.42 12.27 8.78
CA PRO A 545 -19.66 13.37 9.38
C PRO A 545 -18.65 12.81 10.40
N ASP A 546 -17.44 13.39 10.43
CA ASP A 546 -16.55 13.20 11.58
C ASP A 546 -17.08 14.00 12.77
N LEU A 547 -16.78 13.57 14.00
CA LEU A 547 -17.24 14.24 15.22
C LEU A 547 -16.09 15.02 15.87
N ASP A 548 -16.39 16.23 16.32
CA ASP A 548 -15.47 17.04 17.13
C ASP A 548 -15.43 16.59 18.59
N ASP A 549 -14.57 17.23 19.40
CA ASP A 549 -14.42 16.91 20.84
C ASP A 549 -15.71 17.15 21.66
N SER A 550 -16.67 17.89 21.11
CA SER A 550 -18.00 18.10 21.72
C SER A 550 -19.04 17.09 21.26
N GLY A 551 -18.66 16.16 20.37
CA GLY A 551 -19.53 15.15 19.79
C GLY A 551 -20.41 15.67 18.66
N GLU A 552 -20.16 16.89 18.15
CA GLU A 552 -20.92 17.51 17.06
C GLU A 552 -20.25 17.26 15.70
N PRO A 553 -21.02 17.23 14.59
CA PRO A 553 -20.47 17.08 13.24
C PRO A 553 -19.45 18.17 12.89
N ALA A 554 -18.23 17.76 12.56
CA ALA A 554 -17.21 18.63 11.99
C ALA A 554 -17.67 19.14 10.61
N ALA A 555 -17.64 20.46 10.41
CA ALA A 555 -18.32 21.11 9.27
C ALA A 555 -17.69 20.85 7.89
N ASP A 556 -16.44 20.40 7.85
CA ASP A 556 -15.62 20.20 6.65
C ASP A 556 -15.00 18.81 6.55
N GLN A 557 -15.23 17.96 7.56
CA GLN A 557 -14.65 16.63 7.62
C GLN A 557 -15.71 15.55 7.53
N ARG A 558 -15.55 14.68 6.53
CA ARG A 558 -16.34 13.46 6.37
C ARG A 558 -15.45 12.23 6.49
N LEU A 559 -16.06 11.12 6.86
CA LEU A 559 -15.45 9.82 6.98
C LEU A 559 -15.94 8.89 5.88
N TYR A 560 -15.03 8.09 5.35
CA TYR A 560 -15.41 6.91 4.57
C TYR A 560 -16.04 5.86 5.49
N PRO A 561 -16.85 4.94 4.94
CA PRO A 561 -17.38 3.82 5.70
C PRO A 561 -16.31 3.06 6.48
N SER A 562 -16.60 2.77 7.74
CA SER A 562 -15.69 2.07 8.67
C SER A 562 -15.42 0.60 8.32
N GLY A 563 -15.87 0.09 7.17
CA GLY A 563 -15.78 -1.32 6.84
C GLY A 563 -16.45 -2.22 7.89
N ARG A 564 -15.99 -3.47 8.00
CA ARG A 564 -16.57 -4.48 8.89
C ARG A 564 -16.14 -4.29 10.34
N ARG A 565 -16.60 -3.22 10.96
CA ARG A 565 -16.34 -2.91 12.37
C ARG A 565 -17.47 -3.40 13.27
N ALA A 566 -17.14 -3.90 14.46
CA ALA A 566 -18.14 -4.20 15.48
C ALA A 566 -18.81 -2.91 16.00
N LEU A 567 -20.14 -2.88 15.96
CA LEU A 567 -20.97 -1.72 16.32
C LEU A 567 -21.57 -1.86 17.72
N ALA A 568 -22.30 -2.95 17.95
CA ALA A 568 -23.16 -3.10 19.11
C ALA A 568 -23.30 -4.57 19.54
N ARG A 569 -23.64 -4.78 20.81
CA ARG A 569 -24.04 -6.08 21.37
C ARG A 569 -25.55 -6.10 21.55
N LEU A 570 -26.17 -7.21 21.16
CA LEU A 570 -27.62 -7.43 21.23
C LEU A 570 -27.93 -8.72 21.99
N TRP A 571 -28.93 -8.66 22.88
CA TRP A 571 -29.40 -9.83 23.62
C TRP A 571 -30.90 -9.74 23.91
N TRP A 572 -31.52 -10.89 24.19
CA TRP A 572 -32.96 -11.02 24.40
C TRP A 572 -33.30 -11.36 25.85
N THR A 573 -34.17 -10.57 26.48
CA THR A 573 -34.62 -10.80 27.88
C THR A 573 -36.06 -11.32 27.97
N GLY A 574 -36.76 -11.43 26.85
CA GLY A 574 -38.14 -11.89 26.80
C GLY A 574 -38.26 -13.42 26.88
N GLY A 575 -39.49 -13.92 26.83
CA GLY A 575 -39.74 -15.36 26.76
C GLY A 575 -39.38 -15.94 25.38
N GLY A 576 -38.91 -17.19 25.35
CA GLY A 576 -38.51 -17.90 24.12
C GLY A 576 -37.11 -17.55 23.62
N THR A 577 -36.72 -18.15 22.50
CA THR A 577 -35.45 -17.86 21.81
C THR A 577 -35.71 -16.89 20.66
N MET A 578 -35.07 -15.73 20.71
CA MET A 578 -35.07 -14.79 19.59
C MET A 578 -33.89 -15.08 18.68
N GLU A 579 -34.14 -15.16 17.38
CA GLU A 579 -33.13 -15.29 16.36
C GLU A 579 -33.02 -14.00 15.54
N ILE A 580 -31.82 -13.69 15.07
CA ILE A 580 -31.52 -12.57 14.18
C ILE A 580 -30.90 -13.08 12.89
N ARG A 581 -31.28 -12.48 11.77
CA ARG A 581 -30.56 -12.49 10.50
C ARG A 581 -30.18 -11.05 10.18
N SER A 582 -28.88 -10.80 10.09
CA SER A 582 -28.36 -9.50 9.67
C SER A 582 -28.41 -9.41 8.14
N ASP A 583 -29.26 -8.53 7.63
CA ASP A 583 -29.29 -8.16 6.22
C ASP A 583 -28.66 -6.76 6.08
N ARG A 584 -28.05 -6.48 4.92
CA ARG A 584 -27.27 -5.26 4.72
C ARG A 584 -28.14 -4.01 4.85
N TYR A 585 -29.41 -4.13 4.49
CA TYR A 585 -30.39 -3.04 4.52
C TYR A 585 -31.36 -3.10 5.70
N GLY A 586 -31.15 -3.99 6.67
CA GLY A 586 -32.01 -4.10 7.85
C GLY A 586 -31.76 -5.35 8.67
N LEU A 587 -32.27 -5.37 9.88
CA LEU A 587 -32.16 -6.51 10.79
C LEU A 587 -33.49 -7.25 10.83
N VAL A 588 -33.43 -8.57 10.58
CA VAL A 588 -34.60 -9.44 10.59
C VAL A 588 -34.57 -10.29 11.84
N PHE A 589 -35.63 -10.19 12.64
CA PHE A 589 -35.79 -10.90 13.90
C PHE A 589 -36.91 -11.91 13.78
N ARG A 590 -36.78 -13.05 14.46
CA ARG A 590 -37.83 -14.06 14.52
C ARG A 590 -37.77 -14.78 15.86
N LEU A 591 -38.91 -14.88 16.52
CA LEU A 591 -39.05 -15.77 17.67
C LEU A 591 -39.16 -17.21 17.16
N ASP A 592 -38.55 -18.20 17.81
CA ASP A 592 -38.62 -19.60 17.36
C ASP A 592 -40.06 -20.04 17.00
N GLY A 593 -40.27 -20.45 15.74
CA GLY A 593 -41.57 -20.81 15.18
C GLY A 593 -42.57 -19.67 14.90
N GLY A 594 -42.15 -18.41 15.05
CA GLY A 594 -42.95 -17.20 14.80
C GLY A 594 -42.69 -16.50 13.46
N ASP A 595 -43.35 -15.36 13.25
CA ASP A 595 -43.22 -14.54 12.03
C ASP A 595 -41.94 -13.68 12.03
N GLU A 596 -41.39 -13.41 10.85
CA GLU A 596 -40.25 -12.49 10.67
C GLU A 596 -40.66 -11.03 10.91
N GLN A 597 -39.83 -10.30 11.65
CA GLN A 597 -39.96 -8.89 11.95
C GLN A 597 -38.74 -8.15 11.39
N THR A 598 -38.92 -7.28 10.41
CA THR A 598 -37.80 -6.52 9.81
C THR A 598 -37.76 -5.11 10.37
N VAL A 599 -36.60 -4.71 10.87
CA VAL A 599 -36.28 -3.32 11.18
C VAL A 599 -35.31 -2.81 10.11
N PRO A 600 -35.72 -1.86 9.24
CA PRO A 600 -34.86 -1.39 8.16
C PRO A 600 -33.62 -0.68 8.72
N ALA A 601 -32.55 -0.63 7.94
CA ALA A 601 -31.42 0.24 8.20
C ALA A 601 -31.84 1.72 8.11
N ALA A 602 -30.97 2.62 8.57
CA ALA A 602 -31.25 4.04 8.55
C ALA A 602 -31.46 4.54 7.11
N LEU A 603 -32.55 5.26 6.84
CA LEU A 603 -32.82 5.86 5.52
C LEU A 603 -32.13 7.21 5.32
N ALA A 604 -31.62 7.78 6.40
CA ALA A 604 -30.82 9.00 6.47
C ALA A 604 -29.78 8.82 7.58
N PRO A 605 -28.68 9.60 7.60
CA PRO A 605 -27.69 9.51 8.66
C PRO A 605 -28.35 9.58 10.05
N MET A 606 -28.11 8.54 10.86
CA MET A 606 -28.70 8.35 12.19
C MET A 606 -27.60 7.92 13.16
N ARG A 607 -27.61 8.42 14.39
CA ARG A 607 -26.64 7.96 15.40
C ARG A 607 -26.88 6.49 15.74
N LEU A 608 -25.81 5.75 16.00
CA LEU A 608 -25.91 4.34 16.39
C LEU A 608 -26.83 4.19 17.61
N SER A 609 -26.71 5.05 18.61
CA SER A 609 -27.55 5.05 19.82
C SER A 609 -29.04 5.20 19.51
N GLU A 610 -29.39 6.08 18.56
CA GLU A 610 -30.76 6.28 18.09
C GLU A 610 -31.30 5.03 17.40
N TYR A 611 -30.47 4.36 16.59
CA TYR A 611 -30.84 3.11 15.93
C TYR A 611 -31.04 1.97 16.93
N LEU A 612 -30.18 1.85 17.94
CA LEU A 612 -30.32 0.82 19.00
C LEU A 612 -31.58 1.04 19.85
N ALA A 613 -31.94 2.30 20.12
CA ALA A 613 -33.20 2.64 20.78
C ALA A 613 -34.41 2.27 19.90
N LEU A 614 -34.33 2.50 18.58
CA LEU A 614 -35.36 2.08 17.62
C LEU A 614 -35.55 0.57 17.61
N LEU A 615 -34.47 -0.23 17.63
CA LEU A 615 -34.55 -1.69 17.69
C LEU A 615 -35.32 -2.16 18.94
N THR A 616 -34.92 -1.64 20.10
CA THR A 616 -35.57 -1.92 21.40
C THR A 616 -37.06 -1.58 21.38
N ALA A 617 -37.43 -0.46 20.75
CA ALA A 617 -38.81 0.01 20.67
C ALA A 617 -39.66 -0.72 19.62
N THR A 618 -39.05 -1.41 18.64
CA THR A 618 -39.76 -1.96 17.47
C THR A 618 -39.95 -3.47 17.55
N VAL A 619 -38.93 -4.22 18.00
CA VAL A 619 -38.97 -5.69 18.01
C VAL A 619 -39.92 -6.19 19.10
N ARG A 620 -40.87 -7.04 18.71
CA ARG A 620 -41.97 -7.54 19.56
C ARG A 620 -41.75 -8.97 20.00
N ASP A 621 -42.26 -9.30 21.18
CA ASP A 621 -42.42 -10.68 21.65
C ASP A 621 -43.68 -11.37 21.06
N GLY A 622 -43.91 -12.63 21.41
CA GLY A 622 -45.08 -13.39 20.97
C GLY A 622 -46.43 -12.85 21.49
N GLY A 623 -46.41 -11.96 22.50
CA GLY A 623 -47.57 -11.23 23.01
C GLY A 623 -47.75 -9.83 22.40
N GLY A 624 -46.82 -9.41 21.52
CA GLY A 624 -46.80 -8.09 20.90
C GLY A 624 -46.14 -6.98 21.73
N ALA A 625 -45.55 -7.30 22.89
CA ALA A 625 -44.85 -6.32 23.73
C ALA A 625 -43.43 -6.05 23.21
N THR A 626 -42.94 -4.81 23.38
CA THR A 626 -41.59 -4.37 22.97
C THR A 626 -40.69 -4.16 24.19
N GLY A 627 -39.42 -3.81 23.98
CA GLY A 627 -38.46 -3.53 25.05
C GLY A 627 -37.76 -4.74 25.65
N GLN A 628 -37.95 -5.93 25.07
CA GLN A 628 -37.27 -7.18 25.48
C GLN A 628 -35.98 -7.44 24.71
N LEU A 629 -35.83 -6.86 23.51
CA LEU A 629 -34.55 -6.78 22.83
C LEU A 629 -33.74 -5.67 23.49
N GLN A 630 -32.60 -6.04 24.05
CA GLN A 630 -31.64 -5.10 24.61
C GLN A 630 -30.48 -4.93 23.62
N ALA A 631 -29.99 -3.71 23.51
CA ALA A 631 -28.82 -3.41 22.70
C ALA A 631 -27.99 -2.31 23.32
N VAL A 632 -26.67 -2.44 23.22
CA VAL A 632 -25.71 -1.43 23.68
C VAL A 632 -24.60 -1.27 22.65
N ALA A 633 -24.15 -0.06 22.41
CA ALA A 633 -22.94 0.18 21.61
C ALA A 633 -21.76 -0.57 22.25
N LEU A 634 -20.86 -1.12 21.44
CA LEU A 634 -19.71 -1.84 21.96
C LEU A 634 -18.77 -0.92 22.76
N ASP A 635 -18.81 0.38 22.45
CA ASP A 635 -18.04 1.42 23.10
C ASP A 635 -18.90 2.68 23.29
N GLY A 636 -18.95 3.19 24.52
CA GLY A 636 -19.82 4.29 24.93
C GLY A 636 -19.46 5.65 24.34
N ASP A 637 -18.21 5.84 23.91
CA ASP A 637 -17.75 7.07 23.26
C ASP A 637 -17.93 7.03 21.71
N ASN A 638 -18.42 5.91 21.17
CA ASN A 638 -18.51 5.67 19.72
C ASN A 638 -19.94 5.71 19.18
N ASP A 639 -20.68 6.75 19.56
CA ASP A 639 -21.98 7.04 18.94
C ASP A 639 -21.81 7.65 17.54
N ILE A 640 -21.36 6.81 16.61
CA ILE A 640 -21.10 7.17 15.22
C ILE A 640 -22.41 7.37 14.44
N PHE A 641 -22.31 8.06 13.32
CA PHE A 641 -23.38 8.09 12.33
C PHE A 641 -23.35 6.82 11.47
N LEU A 642 -24.51 6.17 11.35
CA LEU A 642 -24.75 5.08 10.41
C LEU A 642 -25.13 5.68 9.04
N PRO A 643 -24.45 5.30 7.95
CA PRO A 643 -24.80 5.78 6.62
C PRO A 643 -26.11 5.14 6.13
N PRO A 644 -26.86 5.80 5.24
CA PRO A 644 -27.97 5.18 4.54
C PRO A 644 -27.53 4.05 3.60
N GLY A 645 -28.39 3.04 3.45
CA GLY A 645 -28.18 1.94 2.50
C GLY A 645 -27.67 0.66 3.18
N ALA A 646 -26.58 0.09 2.64
CA ALA A 646 -25.98 -1.13 3.15
C ALA A 646 -25.18 -0.81 4.43
N THR A 647 -25.84 -0.86 5.58
CA THR A 647 -25.29 -0.43 6.87
C THR A 647 -24.70 -1.59 7.68
N PHE A 648 -25.29 -2.78 7.61
CA PHE A 648 -24.90 -3.92 8.45
C PHE A 648 -24.19 -5.00 7.66
N ALA A 649 -23.23 -5.68 8.28
CA ALA A 649 -22.64 -6.87 7.67
C ALA A 649 -23.65 -8.00 7.66
N SER A 650 -23.70 -8.74 6.56
CA SER A 650 -24.38 -10.01 6.52
C SER A 650 -23.55 -11.12 7.15
N HIS A 651 -24.22 -12.20 7.58
CA HIS A 651 -23.54 -13.39 8.10
C HIS A 651 -22.62 -14.07 7.09
N GLY A 652 -22.83 -13.84 5.79
CA GLY A 652 -21.99 -14.39 4.72
C GLY A 652 -20.85 -13.48 4.26
N ASP A 653 -20.70 -12.27 4.78
CA ASP A 653 -19.69 -11.31 4.30
C ASP A 653 -18.23 -11.73 4.57
N ASP A 654 -17.96 -12.82 5.31
CA ASP A 654 -16.61 -13.35 5.54
C ASP A 654 -16.26 -14.53 4.60
N GLU A 655 -17.19 -14.95 3.75
CA GLU A 655 -17.01 -16.15 2.95
C GLU A 655 -16.32 -15.82 1.61
N GLU A 656 -15.41 -16.68 1.15
CA GLU A 656 -14.53 -16.42 -0.01
C GLU A 656 -15.28 -16.57 -1.36
N THR A 657 -16.47 -17.17 -1.38
CA THR A 657 -17.20 -17.50 -2.62
C THR A 657 -18.66 -17.02 -2.60
N GLU A 658 -19.19 -16.64 -3.78
CA GLU A 658 -20.57 -16.14 -3.91
C GLU A 658 -21.61 -17.13 -3.35
N GLN A 659 -21.41 -18.43 -3.58
CA GLN A 659 -22.32 -19.47 -3.08
C GLN A 659 -22.35 -19.50 -1.55
N GLU A 660 -21.19 -19.49 -0.90
CA GLU A 660 -21.10 -19.51 0.57
C GLU A 660 -21.68 -18.23 1.17
N VAL A 661 -21.41 -17.07 0.55
CA VAL A 661 -22.02 -15.77 0.94
C VAL A 661 -23.54 -15.89 0.94
N GLN A 662 -24.15 -16.42 -0.13
CA GLN A 662 -25.61 -16.57 -0.23
C GLN A 662 -26.18 -17.53 0.82
N GLU A 663 -25.56 -18.70 1.00
CA GLU A 663 -25.99 -19.71 1.99
C GLU A 663 -25.95 -19.16 3.42
N LYS A 664 -24.88 -18.45 3.77
CA LYS A 664 -24.68 -17.91 5.12
C LYS A 664 -25.52 -16.67 5.39
N THR A 665 -25.70 -15.81 4.40
CA THR A 665 -26.60 -14.64 4.45
C THR A 665 -28.03 -15.05 4.84
N ALA A 666 -28.51 -16.19 4.34
CA ALA A 666 -29.85 -16.69 4.64
C ALA A 666 -30.03 -17.24 6.07
N THR A 667 -28.95 -17.44 6.82
CA THR A 667 -28.95 -18.15 8.11
C THR A 667 -29.36 -17.23 9.28
N PHE A 668 -30.25 -17.72 10.15
CA PHE A 668 -30.59 -17.09 11.43
C PHE A 668 -29.63 -17.55 12.54
N ARG A 669 -29.30 -16.64 13.47
CA ARG A 669 -28.48 -16.91 14.66
C ARG A 669 -29.26 -16.55 15.93
N ALA A 670 -29.21 -17.40 16.96
CA ALA A 670 -29.86 -17.10 18.22
C ALA A 670 -29.16 -15.93 18.95
N LEU A 671 -29.95 -15.05 19.56
CA LEU A 671 -29.47 -14.02 20.47
C LEU A 671 -29.18 -14.64 21.85
N GLY A 672 -28.10 -14.19 22.50
CA GLY A 672 -27.85 -14.47 23.91
C GLY A 672 -28.91 -13.85 24.83
N THR A 673 -28.83 -14.14 26.13
CA THR A 673 -29.82 -13.69 27.13
C THR A 673 -29.33 -12.61 28.09
N ALA A 674 -28.05 -12.23 28.00
CA ALA A 674 -27.43 -11.22 28.85
C ALA A 674 -26.34 -10.47 28.09
N ASP A 675 -25.93 -9.33 28.65
CA ASP A 675 -24.80 -8.55 28.15
C ASP A 675 -23.46 -9.22 28.51
N GLY A 676 -23.07 -10.23 27.74
CA GLY A 676 -21.88 -11.03 27.97
C GLY A 676 -21.30 -11.63 26.69
N ASN A 677 -20.46 -12.66 26.82
CA ASN A 677 -19.79 -13.30 25.68
C ASN A 677 -20.75 -13.96 24.68
N ASP A 678 -21.96 -14.30 25.14
CA ASP A 678 -22.99 -14.93 24.31
C ASP A 678 -23.88 -13.89 23.59
N ALA A 679 -23.68 -12.59 23.83
CA ALA A 679 -24.42 -11.54 23.14
C ALA A 679 -24.04 -11.51 21.66
N TYR A 680 -25.03 -11.27 20.80
CA TYR A 680 -24.78 -11.16 19.37
C TYR A 680 -24.08 -9.84 19.06
N VAL A 681 -22.95 -9.90 18.36
CA VAL A 681 -22.20 -8.71 17.94
C VAL A 681 -22.66 -8.30 16.54
N LEU A 682 -23.31 -7.14 16.47
CA LEU A 682 -23.66 -6.49 15.21
C LEU A 682 -22.43 -5.82 14.62
N HIS A 683 -22.20 -6.06 13.35
CA HIS A 683 -21.10 -5.46 12.59
C HIS A 683 -21.64 -4.53 11.51
N HIS A 684 -20.86 -3.51 11.21
CA HIS A 684 -21.08 -2.62 10.09
C HIS A 684 -20.77 -3.32 8.77
N ALA A 685 -21.42 -2.93 7.67
CA ALA A 685 -21.19 -3.54 6.36
C ALA A 685 -19.74 -3.34 5.90
N THR A 686 -19.23 -4.27 5.09
CA THR A 686 -17.93 -4.09 4.43
C THR A 686 -17.97 -2.87 3.50
N LYS A 687 -16.80 -2.33 3.17
CA LYS A 687 -16.66 -1.19 2.25
C LYS A 687 -17.15 -1.54 0.83
N SER A 688 -16.91 -2.78 0.40
CA SER A 688 -17.34 -3.28 -0.90
C SER A 688 -18.84 -3.11 -1.15
N TRP A 689 -19.69 -3.44 -0.17
CA TRP A 689 -21.14 -3.29 -0.24
C TRP A 689 -21.66 -1.84 -0.15
N GLN A 690 -20.80 -0.90 0.25
CA GLN A 690 -21.13 0.52 0.39
C GLN A 690 -20.61 1.38 -0.75
N SER A 691 -19.80 0.79 -1.63
CA SER A 691 -19.27 1.40 -2.84
C SER A 691 -20.21 1.24 -4.04
N VAL A 692 -19.83 1.81 -5.18
CA VAL A 692 -20.42 1.58 -6.50
C VAL A 692 -19.31 1.30 -7.51
N ARG A 693 -19.58 0.43 -8.47
CA ARG A 693 -18.68 0.17 -9.60
C ARG A 693 -18.91 1.17 -10.72
N THR A 694 -17.83 1.80 -11.20
CA THR A 694 -17.87 2.80 -12.27
C THR A 694 -16.97 2.39 -13.42
N GLY A 695 -17.50 2.43 -14.64
CA GLY A 695 -16.78 2.22 -15.89
C GLY A 695 -16.55 3.55 -16.61
N ARG A 696 -16.02 3.47 -17.83
CA ARG A 696 -15.71 4.63 -18.68
C ARG A 696 -16.96 5.43 -19.05
N SER A 697 -18.07 4.76 -19.37
CA SER A 697 -19.28 5.42 -19.89
C SER A 697 -20.47 5.39 -18.92
N ARG A 698 -20.51 4.46 -17.96
CA ARG A 698 -21.63 4.37 -17.01
C ARG A 698 -21.21 3.85 -15.63
N VAL A 699 -22.05 4.18 -14.64
CA VAL A 699 -21.99 3.59 -13.29
C VAL A 699 -22.87 2.35 -13.28
N MET A 700 -22.35 1.24 -12.77
CA MET A 700 -23.15 0.04 -12.51
C MET A 700 -24.08 0.35 -11.32
N PRO A 701 -25.42 0.30 -11.49
CA PRO A 701 -26.33 0.48 -10.37
C PRO A 701 -26.04 -0.60 -9.32
N ARG A 702 -26.05 -0.26 -8.03
CA ARG A 702 -25.91 -1.24 -6.95
C ARG A 702 -26.96 -2.34 -7.15
N PRO A 703 -26.61 -3.57 -7.55
CA PRO A 703 -27.61 -4.60 -7.65
C PRO A 703 -27.98 -5.01 -6.22
N PHE A 704 -29.27 -5.26 -5.97
CA PHE A 704 -29.73 -5.81 -4.68
C PHE A 704 -29.26 -7.27 -4.48
N ALA A 705 -28.64 -7.86 -5.51
CA ALA A 705 -27.91 -9.13 -5.48
C ALA A 705 -26.73 -8.99 -6.45
N ASP A 706 -25.50 -8.87 -5.94
CA ASP A 706 -24.29 -8.91 -6.79
C ASP A 706 -24.25 -10.25 -7.52
N VAL A 707 -24.46 -10.23 -8.84
CA VAL A 707 -24.19 -11.39 -9.69
C VAL A 707 -22.88 -11.09 -10.39
N GLU A 708 -21.79 -11.78 -10.02
CA GLU A 708 -20.48 -11.56 -10.64
C GLU A 708 -20.51 -11.76 -12.17
N GLY A 709 -21.40 -12.61 -12.67
CA GLY A 709 -21.62 -12.79 -14.11
C GLY A 709 -22.07 -11.51 -14.86
N GLU A 710 -22.87 -10.64 -14.23
CA GLU A 710 -23.23 -9.35 -14.80
C GLU A 710 -22.06 -8.35 -14.73
N THR A 711 -21.26 -8.46 -13.66
CA THR A 711 -20.06 -7.65 -13.41
C THR A 711 -18.99 -7.91 -14.47
N GLY A 712 -18.64 -9.16 -14.76
CA GLY A 712 -17.61 -9.47 -15.77
C GLY A 712 -17.98 -9.01 -17.19
N THR A 713 -19.28 -8.97 -17.53
CA THR A 713 -19.75 -8.40 -18.81
C THR A 713 -19.61 -6.88 -18.83
N PHE A 714 -19.91 -6.22 -17.71
CA PHE A 714 -19.74 -4.78 -17.55
C PHE A 714 -18.26 -4.37 -17.67
N GLU A 715 -17.39 -5.04 -16.93
CA GLU A 715 -15.94 -4.79 -16.88
C GLU A 715 -15.28 -5.01 -18.24
N GLY A 716 -15.59 -6.10 -18.93
CA GLY A 716 -15.05 -6.36 -20.27
C GLY A 716 -15.41 -5.30 -21.32
N GLN A 717 -16.58 -4.64 -21.18
CA GLN A 717 -17.05 -3.63 -22.15
C GLN A 717 -16.64 -2.21 -21.75
N ASP A 718 -16.78 -1.87 -20.47
CA ASP A 718 -16.73 -0.49 -20.00
C ASP A 718 -15.65 -0.26 -18.94
N GLY A 719 -14.99 -1.31 -18.45
CA GLY A 719 -13.88 -1.21 -17.51
C GLY A 719 -12.66 -0.51 -18.07
N PHE A 720 -11.76 -0.16 -17.17
CA PHE A 720 -10.47 0.49 -17.44
C PHE A 720 -9.37 -0.56 -17.55
N ALA A 721 -8.47 -0.39 -18.52
CA ALA A 721 -7.19 -1.05 -18.48
C ALA A 721 -6.30 -0.34 -17.45
N TYR A 722 -5.45 -1.08 -16.74
CA TYR A 722 -4.56 -0.46 -15.75
C TYR A 722 -3.38 0.25 -16.43
N VAL A 723 -2.57 -0.51 -17.19
CA VAL A 723 -1.30 -0.05 -17.78
C VAL A 723 -1.50 0.53 -19.19
N VAL A 724 -0.73 1.57 -19.51
CA VAL A 724 -0.62 2.12 -20.86
C VAL A 724 0.10 1.14 -21.80
N ASP A 725 -0.33 1.03 -23.05
CA ASP A 725 0.28 0.16 -24.08
C ASP A 725 0.79 1.06 -25.22
N PRO A 726 2.08 1.43 -25.23
CA PRO A 726 2.62 2.39 -26.19
C PRO A 726 2.27 2.01 -27.64
N GLY A 727 1.62 2.93 -28.37
CA GLY A 727 1.21 2.73 -29.75
C GLY A 727 -0.19 2.14 -29.94
N GLN A 728 -0.93 1.87 -28.86
CA GLN A 728 -2.35 1.51 -28.93
C GLN A 728 -3.25 2.71 -28.58
N PRO A 729 -4.16 3.14 -29.48
CA PRO A 729 -5.05 4.29 -29.24
C PRO A 729 -5.92 4.15 -27.99
N ASP A 730 -6.37 2.93 -27.68
CA ASP A 730 -7.22 2.65 -26.51
C ASP A 730 -6.49 2.74 -25.17
N SER A 731 -5.16 2.94 -25.18
CA SER A 731 -4.34 2.98 -23.96
C SER A 731 -4.25 4.36 -23.32
N ASP A 732 -4.66 5.42 -24.03
CA ASP A 732 -4.64 6.78 -23.50
C ASP A 732 -5.64 6.96 -22.34
N ASP A 733 -6.66 6.11 -22.26
CA ASP A 733 -7.64 6.10 -21.16
C ASP A 733 -7.35 5.03 -20.10
N SER A 734 -6.14 4.47 -20.08
CA SER A 734 -5.74 3.58 -18.99
C SER A 734 -5.66 4.36 -17.67
N VAL A 735 -5.82 3.65 -16.55
CA VAL A 735 -5.70 4.25 -15.21
C VAL A 735 -4.36 4.97 -15.05
N MET A 736 -3.24 4.36 -15.46
CA MET A 736 -1.93 5.01 -15.40
C MET A 736 -1.81 6.27 -16.26
N ALA A 737 -2.41 6.29 -17.45
CA ALA A 737 -2.40 7.48 -18.31
C ALA A 737 -3.20 8.63 -17.69
N LEU A 738 -4.35 8.31 -17.08
CA LEU A 738 -5.14 9.27 -16.30
C LEU A 738 -4.35 9.78 -15.08
N SER A 739 -3.67 8.90 -14.34
CA SER A 739 -2.79 9.27 -13.22
C SER A 739 -1.67 10.20 -13.67
N GLY A 740 -1.03 9.93 -14.81
CA GLY A 740 0.03 10.77 -15.39
C GLY A 740 -0.45 12.18 -15.73
N ASP A 741 -1.68 12.32 -16.22
CA ASP A 741 -2.27 13.63 -16.52
C ASP A 741 -2.61 14.42 -15.26
N VAL A 742 -3.18 13.76 -14.25
CA VAL A 742 -3.42 14.37 -12.93
C VAL A 742 -2.09 14.78 -12.29
N ALA A 743 -1.07 13.92 -12.35
CA ALA A 743 0.27 14.21 -11.86
C ALA A 743 0.89 15.44 -12.55
N ALA A 744 0.71 15.57 -13.87
CA ALA A 744 1.17 16.75 -14.60
C ALA A 744 0.45 18.03 -14.14
N LEU A 745 -0.86 17.98 -13.92
CA LEU A 745 -1.63 19.11 -13.37
C LEU A 745 -1.13 19.52 -11.97
N LEU A 746 -0.87 18.54 -11.10
CA LEU A 746 -0.30 18.80 -9.76
C LEU A 746 1.11 19.40 -9.85
N CYS A 747 1.96 18.90 -10.75
CA CYS A 747 3.31 19.44 -10.96
C CYS A 747 3.28 20.90 -11.45
N LEU A 748 2.40 21.22 -12.40
CA LEU A 748 2.20 22.59 -12.89
C LEU A 748 1.73 23.52 -11.77
N GLY A 749 0.79 23.07 -10.95
CA GLY A 749 0.34 23.80 -9.76
C GLY A 749 1.49 24.04 -8.78
N ALA A 750 2.32 23.02 -8.55
CA ALA A 750 3.39 23.04 -7.55
C ALA A 750 4.48 24.03 -7.92
N MET A 751 4.82 24.12 -9.21
CA MET A 751 5.79 25.11 -9.67
C MET A 751 5.33 26.55 -9.43
N GLY A 752 4.01 26.80 -9.36
CA GLY A 752 3.45 28.08 -8.92
C GLY A 752 3.74 28.43 -7.45
N HIS A 753 4.05 27.46 -6.60
CA HIS A 753 4.43 27.65 -5.19
C HIS A 753 5.94 27.57 -4.95
N ILE A 754 6.59 26.66 -5.66
CA ILE A 754 7.98 26.26 -5.44
C ILE A 754 8.96 27.28 -6.04
N ASP A 755 8.70 27.68 -7.29
CA ASP A 755 9.57 28.54 -8.07
C ASP A 755 8.73 29.42 -9.01
N PRO A 756 7.94 30.37 -8.45
CA PRO A 756 7.02 31.15 -9.24
C PRO A 756 7.79 31.97 -10.29
N PRO A 757 7.51 31.79 -11.60
CA PRO A 757 8.14 32.61 -12.63
C PRO A 757 7.84 34.10 -12.38
N ALA A 758 8.86 34.94 -12.56
CA ALA A 758 8.76 36.38 -12.33
C ALA A 758 7.70 37.00 -13.28
N GLY A 759 6.64 37.55 -12.71
CA GLY A 759 5.59 38.24 -13.46
C GLY A 759 5.91 39.72 -13.70
N PRO A 760 5.27 40.35 -14.71
CA PRO A 760 5.39 41.79 -14.91
C PRO A 760 4.64 42.55 -13.80
N GLY A 761 5.32 42.81 -12.67
CA GLY A 761 4.83 43.71 -11.61
C GLY A 761 4.93 43.23 -10.16
N GLY A 762 5.44 42.03 -9.88
CA GLY A 762 5.56 41.47 -8.52
C GLY A 762 5.37 39.95 -8.47
N ASP A 763 5.22 39.40 -7.25
CA ASP A 763 4.90 37.97 -7.03
C ASP A 763 3.53 37.65 -7.66
N GLU A 764 3.51 36.73 -8.61
CA GLU A 764 2.26 36.26 -9.24
C GLU A 764 1.42 35.41 -8.26
N PRO A 765 0.09 35.34 -8.44
CA PRO A 765 -0.77 34.51 -7.60
C PRO A 765 -0.38 33.03 -7.71
N ARG A 766 -0.25 32.38 -6.55
CA ARG A 766 -0.04 30.94 -6.43
C ARG A 766 -1.25 30.18 -6.98
N VAL A 767 -1.01 28.97 -7.48
CA VAL A 767 -2.06 28.08 -7.99
C VAL A 767 -2.58 27.21 -6.85
N PHE A 768 -3.87 27.29 -6.54
CA PHE A 768 -4.51 26.53 -5.48
C PHE A 768 -5.51 25.49 -6.03
N GLN A 769 -6.28 25.78 -7.10
CA GLN A 769 -7.43 24.93 -7.49
C GLN A 769 -7.09 23.47 -7.79
N VAL A 770 -5.94 23.19 -8.41
CA VAL A 770 -5.54 21.81 -8.72
C VAL A 770 -5.07 21.04 -7.49
N PHE A 771 -4.80 21.72 -6.37
CA PHE A 771 -4.46 21.06 -5.11
C PHE A 771 -5.70 20.83 -4.28
N ARG A 772 -6.02 19.57 -4.05
CA ARG A 772 -6.95 19.17 -2.99
C ARG A 772 -6.26 18.19 -2.05
N ASN A 773 -6.71 18.15 -0.82
CA ASN A 773 -6.29 17.15 0.15
C ASN A 773 -7.09 15.87 -0.11
N TRP A 774 -6.40 14.85 -0.62
CA TRP A 774 -6.99 13.58 -1.04
C TRP A 774 -6.71 12.50 -0.03
N ASN A 775 -7.69 11.65 0.24
CA ASN A 775 -7.41 10.32 0.78
C ASN A 775 -6.98 9.41 -0.37
N LEU A 776 -5.90 8.67 -0.14
CA LEU A 776 -5.19 7.93 -1.17
C LEU A 776 -5.77 6.53 -1.39
N ASP A 777 -6.50 5.97 -0.43
CA ASP A 777 -7.08 4.64 -0.55
C ASP A 777 -8.40 4.65 -1.33
N HIS A 778 -9.29 5.58 -1.01
CA HIS A 778 -10.67 5.54 -1.51
C HIS A 778 -11.12 6.87 -2.05
N ARG A 779 -12.00 6.87 -3.06
CA ARG A 779 -12.49 8.09 -3.72
C ARG A 779 -14.01 8.15 -3.79
N ARG A 780 -14.53 9.37 -3.88
CA ARG A 780 -15.96 9.62 -4.10
C ARG A 780 -16.28 9.66 -5.59
N VAL A 781 -17.53 9.32 -5.92
CA VAL A 781 -18.07 9.47 -7.28
C VAL A 781 -17.93 10.91 -7.78
N ASN A 782 -18.15 11.90 -6.90
CA ASN A 782 -18.04 13.31 -7.29
C ASN A 782 -16.59 13.72 -7.63
N GLU A 783 -15.61 13.17 -6.92
CA GLU A 783 -14.19 13.45 -7.15
C GLU A 783 -13.71 12.78 -8.44
N TRP A 784 -14.13 11.54 -8.70
CA TRP A 784 -13.86 10.86 -9.96
C TRP A 784 -14.45 11.61 -11.16
N ARG A 785 -15.67 12.14 -11.03
CA ARG A 785 -16.28 13.02 -12.04
C ARG A 785 -15.50 14.30 -12.25
N MET A 786 -14.99 14.89 -11.17
CA MET A 786 -14.20 16.12 -11.27
C MET A 786 -12.87 15.89 -12.00
N LEU A 787 -12.23 14.73 -11.79
CA LEU A 787 -10.94 14.43 -12.39
C LEU A 787 -11.06 13.83 -13.79
N VAL A 788 -11.93 12.83 -13.96
CA VAL A 788 -11.93 11.89 -15.10
C VAL A 788 -13.22 11.95 -15.91
N ALA A 789 -14.39 11.74 -15.27
CA ALA A 789 -15.62 11.44 -16.02
C ALA A 789 -16.47 12.66 -16.41
N GLY A 790 -16.17 13.85 -15.88
CA GLY A 790 -16.98 15.05 -16.03
C GLY A 790 -18.31 15.00 -15.28
N ASN A 791 -19.12 16.04 -15.46
CA ASN A 791 -20.40 16.28 -14.79
C ASN A 791 -20.34 16.25 -13.26
N ALA A 792 -19.26 16.77 -12.66
CA ALA A 792 -19.14 16.89 -11.22
C ALA A 792 -20.13 17.93 -10.65
N ARG A 793 -20.57 17.69 -9.41
CA ARG A 793 -21.29 18.67 -8.59
C ARG A 793 -20.29 19.63 -7.97
N THR A 794 -20.67 20.91 -7.93
CA THR A 794 -19.88 21.92 -7.24
C THR A 794 -19.93 21.68 -5.73
N GLU A 795 -18.78 21.69 -5.08
CA GLU A 795 -18.66 21.57 -3.62
C GLU A 795 -18.43 22.94 -2.95
N LYS A 796 -18.27 23.98 -3.78
CA LYS A 796 -18.08 25.35 -3.33
C LYS A 796 -19.44 25.97 -2.96
N PRO A 797 -19.51 26.74 -1.86
CA PRO A 797 -20.70 27.52 -1.52
C PRO A 797 -21.08 28.50 -2.64
N THR A 798 -20.09 29.15 -3.25
CA THR A 798 -20.24 29.96 -4.47
C THR A 798 -19.05 29.75 -5.40
N VAL A 799 -19.21 30.00 -6.70
CA VAL A 799 -18.16 29.74 -7.71
C VAL A 799 -16.87 30.53 -7.47
N GLU A 800 -16.96 31.64 -6.74
CA GLU A 800 -15.84 32.53 -6.42
C GLU A 800 -15.05 32.13 -5.17
N THR A 801 -15.60 31.24 -4.34
CA THR A 801 -15.04 30.93 -3.02
C THR A 801 -13.93 29.88 -3.07
N TYR A 802 -13.09 29.92 -2.05
CA TYR A 802 -12.08 28.91 -1.81
C TYR A 802 -12.76 27.59 -1.44
N ASP A 803 -12.40 26.50 -2.14
CA ASP A 803 -12.86 25.17 -1.76
C ASP A 803 -12.14 24.73 -0.47
N ARG A 804 -12.91 24.22 0.49
CA ARG A 804 -12.39 23.81 1.80
C ARG A 804 -11.49 22.59 1.71
N ALA A 805 -11.58 21.81 0.63
CA ALA A 805 -10.69 20.70 0.37
C ALA A 805 -9.30 21.13 -0.13
N LEU A 806 -9.10 22.41 -0.48
CA LEU A 806 -7.81 22.95 -0.94
C LEU A 806 -6.85 23.19 0.25
N PRO A 807 -5.53 23.32 0.01
CA PRO A 807 -4.54 23.63 1.03
C PRO A 807 -4.91 24.74 2.01
N GLY A 808 -4.72 24.50 3.30
CA GLY A 808 -5.03 25.45 4.37
C GLY A 808 -3.81 26.23 4.90
N GLY A 809 -4.05 27.20 5.80
CA GLY A 809 -3.02 27.82 6.62
C GLY A 809 -1.91 28.54 5.84
N ALA A 810 -0.65 28.17 6.09
CA ALA A 810 0.53 28.81 5.46
C ALA A 810 0.69 28.48 3.97
N LEU A 811 -0.01 27.44 3.49
CA LEU A 811 0.07 26.96 2.11
C LEU A 811 -1.08 27.49 1.24
N GLY A 812 -2.22 27.79 1.85
CA GLY A 812 -3.37 28.43 1.22
C GLY A 812 -3.34 29.96 1.24
N PRO A 813 -4.42 30.62 0.81
CA PRO A 813 -4.58 32.06 0.99
C PRO A 813 -4.74 32.42 2.47
N GLY A 814 -4.14 33.53 2.89
CA GLY A 814 -4.10 33.94 4.30
C GLY A 814 -5.47 34.23 4.94
N ASP A 815 -6.48 34.57 4.13
CA ASP A 815 -7.88 34.64 4.54
C ASP A 815 -8.72 33.87 3.51
N THR A 816 -9.05 32.62 3.82
CA THR A 816 -9.85 31.75 2.95
C THR A 816 -11.28 32.26 2.76
N ALA A 817 -11.82 33.01 3.73
CA ALA A 817 -13.17 33.55 3.66
C ALA A 817 -13.25 34.81 2.77
N ALA A 818 -12.15 35.58 2.68
CA ALA A 818 -12.05 36.75 1.81
C ALA A 818 -11.39 36.47 0.46
N TRP A 819 -10.87 35.26 0.24
CA TRP A 819 -10.25 34.90 -1.03
C TRP A 819 -11.27 34.88 -2.17
N LEU A 820 -10.88 35.50 -3.29
CA LEU A 820 -11.66 35.51 -4.52
C LEU A 820 -10.77 35.06 -5.68
N HIS A 821 -11.31 34.17 -6.52
CA HIS A 821 -10.61 33.69 -7.70
C HIS A 821 -10.21 34.86 -8.64
N PRO A 822 -9.01 34.88 -9.25
CA PRO A 822 -8.52 36.02 -10.03
C PRO A 822 -9.41 36.48 -11.20
N MET A 823 -10.20 35.59 -11.81
CA MET A 823 -11.22 35.96 -12.80
C MET A 823 -12.27 36.96 -12.27
N MET A 824 -12.53 36.96 -10.96
CA MET A 824 -13.47 37.90 -10.36
C MET A 824 -12.95 39.34 -10.30
N ALA A 825 -11.62 39.52 -10.25
CA ALA A 825 -11.00 40.84 -10.18
C ALA A 825 -11.32 41.70 -11.42
N GLN A 826 -11.76 41.08 -12.53
CA GLN A 826 -12.18 41.76 -13.76
C GLN A 826 -13.69 42.10 -13.80
N GLY A 827 -14.45 41.78 -12.75
CA GLY A 827 -15.82 42.28 -12.55
C GLY A 827 -16.93 41.56 -13.34
N ASN A 828 -16.71 40.33 -13.82
CA ASN A 828 -17.73 39.57 -14.55
C ASN A 828 -17.99 38.16 -13.96
N PRO A 829 -18.97 38.03 -13.02
CA PRO A 829 -19.33 36.75 -12.42
C PRO A 829 -19.79 35.67 -13.41
N ALA A 830 -20.30 36.06 -14.59
CA ALA A 830 -20.74 35.09 -15.59
C ALA A 830 -19.56 34.33 -16.22
N VAL A 831 -18.37 34.94 -16.30
CA VAL A 831 -17.16 34.32 -16.86
C VAL A 831 -16.66 33.21 -15.95
N ILE A 832 -16.53 33.49 -14.64
CA ILE A 832 -16.10 32.47 -13.68
C ILE A 832 -17.11 31.33 -13.58
N ALA A 833 -18.41 31.63 -13.59
CA ALA A 833 -19.44 30.60 -13.57
C ALA A 833 -19.38 29.70 -14.81
N ALA A 834 -19.12 30.26 -16.00
CA ALA A 834 -18.94 29.48 -17.22
C ALA A 834 -17.66 28.64 -17.21
N ALA A 835 -16.56 29.19 -16.67
CA ALA A 835 -15.29 28.48 -16.54
C ALA A 835 -15.37 27.31 -15.56
N GLU A 836 -16.00 27.52 -14.39
CA GLU A 836 -16.29 26.48 -13.41
C GLU A 836 -17.21 25.41 -14.03
N ALA A 837 -18.28 25.83 -14.71
CA ALA A 837 -19.23 24.92 -15.36
C ALA A 837 -18.56 24.05 -16.43
N THR A 838 -17.63 24.61 -17.19
CA THR A 838 -16.85 23.88 -18.20
C THR A 838 -15.92 22.87 -17.54
N THR A 839 -15.20 23.31 -16.50
CA THR A 839 -14.25 22.47 -15.76
C THR A 839 -14.93 21.28 -15.11
N ARG A 840 -16.05 21.48 -14.41
CA ARG A 840 -16.82 20.38 -13.82
C ARG A 840 -17.57 19.56 -14.87
N GLY A 841 -17.96 20.18 -15.99
CA GLY A 841 -18.71 19.53 -17.07
C GLY A 841 -17.88 18.48 -17.78
N LEU A 842 -16.62 18.81 -18.10
CA LEU A 842 -15.68 17.90 -18.75
C LEU A 842 -14.88 17.03 -17.78
N GLY A 843 -14.54 17.57 -16.60
CA GLY A 843 -13.51 16.99 -15.74
C GLY A 843 -12.11 17.51 -16.12
N TRP A 844 -11.16 17.43 -15.19
CA TRP A 844 -9.85 18.07 -15.32
C TRP A 844 -8.99 17.45 -16.44
N VAL A 845 -8.91 16.13 -16.49
CA VAL A 845 -8.10 15.43 -17.49
C VAL A 845 -8.70 15.59 -18.90
N PRO A 846 -10.00 15.35 -19.14
CA PRO A 846 -10.59 15.60 -20.46
C PRO A 846 -10.51 17.07 -20.90
N LEU A 847 -10.67 18.02 -19.97
CA LEU A 847 -10.49 19.45 -20.27
C LEU A 847 -9.07 19.75 -20.76
N LEU A 848 -8.04 19.27 -20.06
CA LEU A 848 -6.64 19.46 -20.47
C LEU A 848 -6.37 18.86 -21.85
N ARG A 849 -6.77 17.60 -22.07
CA ARG A 849 -6.55 16.90 -23.35
C ARG A 849 -7.25 17.61 -24.50
N THR A 850 -8.55 17.91 -24.35
CA THR A 850 -9.33 18.59 -25.40
C THR A 850 -8.77 19.97 -25.73
N TRP A 851 -8.29 20.70 -24.72
CA TRP A 851 -7.65 22.00 -24.92
C TRP A 851 -6.32 21.89 -25.67
N LEU A 852 -5.47 20.91 -25.32
CA LEU A 852 -4.21 20.65 -26.02
C LEU A 852 -4.43 20.22 -27.47
N ASP A 853 -5.36 19.29 -27.72
CA ASP A 853 -5.68 18.82 -29.07
C ASP A 853 -6.15 19.96 -29.97
N ARG A 854 -6.95 20.89 -29.41
CA ARG A 854 -7.41 22.09 -30.13
C ARG A 854 -6.26 23.02 -30.49
N LEU A 855 -5.32 23.22 -29.56
CA LEU A 855 -4.19 24.13 -29.73
C LEU A 855 -2.99 23.51 -30.44
N GLU A 856 -3.03 22.21 -30.72
CA GLU A 856 -2.03 21.55 -31.59
C GLU A 856 -2.05 22.14 -33.01
N ASN A 857 -3.21 22.61 -33.49
CA ASN A 857 -3.28 23.43 -34.69
C ASN A 857 -2.81 24.87 -34.39
N PRO A 858 -1.68 25.34 -34.93
CA PRO A 858 -1.16 26.67 -34.62
C PRO A 858 -2.05 27.83 -35.08
N ASN A 859 -3.00 27.57 -35.97
CA ASN A 859 -3.98 28.56 -36.45
C ASN A 859 -5.24 28.64 -35.59
N ALA A 860 -5.36 27.82 -34.54
CA ALA A 860 -6.47 27.93 -33.60
C ALA A 860 -6.28 29.17 -32.71
N ASP A 861 -7.29 30.04 -32.68
CA ASP A 861 -7.31 31.16 -31.74
C ASP A 861 -7.83 30.66 -30.38
N ALA A 862 -6.99 30.75 -29.34
CA ALA A 862 -7.35 30.40 -27.97
C ALA A 862 -8.53 31.23 -27.42
N LEU A 863 -8.85 32.36 -28.08
CA LEU A 863 -9.97 33.24 -27.77
C LEU A 863 -11.15 33.09 -28.73
N ASP A 864 -11.16 32.08 -29.60
CA ASP A 864 -12.27 31.82 -30.53
C ASP A 864 -13.56 31.45 -29.78
N GLU A 865 -14.61 32.25 -30.01
CA GLU A 865 -15.95 32.05 -29.47
C GLU A 865 -16.89 31.34 -30.46
N THR A 866 -16.43 31.05 -31.67
CA THR A 866 -17.26 30.36 -32.66
C THR A 866 -17.60 28.94 -32.19
N ASP A 867 -18.87 28.58 -32.38
CA ASP A 867 -19.36 27.23 -32.12
C ASP A 867 -18.71 26.27 -33.12
N PRO A 868 -17.88 25.31 -32.68
CA PRO A 868 -17.18 24.43 -33.60
C PRO A 868 -18.08 23.33 -34.18
N GLY A 869 -19.31 23.15 -33.68
CA GLY A 869 -20.26 22.17 -34.16
C GLY A 869 -21.13 21.59 -33.04
N GLU A 870 -22.14 20.80 -33.42
CA GLU A 870 -23.09 20.21 -32.47
C GLU A 870 -22.39 19.35 -31.42
N GLY A 871 -22.38 19.81 -30.16
CA GLY A 871 -21.78 19.11 -29.03
C GLY A 871 -20.32 19.46 -28.74
N GLU A 872 -19.67 20.30 -29.54
CA GLU A 872 -18.30 20.76 -29.26
C GLU A 872 -18.26 22.05 -28.44
N ILE A 873 -17.21 22.22 -27.65
CA ILE A 873 -17.02 23.39 -26.79
C ILE A 873 -16.11 24.40 -27.49
N ALA A 874 -16.53 25.66 -27.54
CA ALA A 874 -15.74 26.74 -28.12
C ALA A 874 -14.35 26.85 -27.46
N THR A 875 -13.33 27.21 -28.26
CA THR A 875 -11.93 27.20 -27.79
C THR A 875 -11.71 28.17 -26.63
N ARG A 876 -12.33 29.36 -26.66
CA ARG A 876 -12.28 30.30 -25.53
C ARG A 876 -12.85 29.72 -24.24
N THR A 877 -13.90 28.90 -24.35
CA THR A 877 -14.53 28.26 -23.19
C THR A 877 -13.60 27.20 -22.58
N LEU A 878 -12.87 26.44 -23.40
CA LEU A 878 -11.82 25.53 -22.93
C LEU A 878 -10.68 26.31 -22.26
N THR A 879 -10.17 27.37 -22.90
CA THR A 879 -9.09 28.21 -22.34
C THR A 879 -9.49 28.86 -21.02
N ARG A 880 -10.76 29.26 -20.86
CA ARG A 880 -11.32 29.72 -19.59
C ARG A 880 -11.35 28.63 -18.52
N GLY A 881 -11.74 27.40 -18.88
CA GLY A 881 -11.65 26.26 -17.96
C GLY A 881 -10.22 26.02 -17.45
N ILE A 882 -9.24 26.05 -18.34
CA ILE A 882 -7.82 25.92 -17.98
C ILE A 882 -7.36 27.08 -17.09
N ALA A 883 -7.72 28.31 -17.44
CA ALA A 883 -7.43 29.47 -16.62
C ALA A 883 -8.05 29.36 -15.21
N TYR A 884 -9.23 28.77 -15.09
CA TYR A 884 -9.87 28.51 -13.79
C TYR A 884 -9.08 27.48 -12.98
N LEU A 885 -8.65 26.37 -13.58
CA LEU A 885 -7.82 25.37 -12.90
C LEU A 885 -6.48 25.92 -12.38
N PHE A 886 -5.93 26.93 -13.05
CA PHE A 886 -4.62 27.49 -12.69
C PHE A 886 -4.70 28.87 -12.00
N ASP A 887 -5.85 29.22 -11.41
CA ASP A 887 -6.10 30.50 -10.73
C ASP A 887 -5.61 31.72 -11.56
N ARG A 888 -5.96 31.74 -12.85
CA ARG A 888 -5.61 32.81 -13.79
C ARG A 888 -6.81 33.74 -14.03
N PRO A 889 -6.56 35.02 -14.41
CA PRO A 889 -7.63 35.92 -14.87
C PRO A 889 -8.31 35.41 -16.16
N ASP A 890 -9.36 36.10 -16.64
CA ASP A 890 -9.95 35.76 -17.96
C ASP A 890 -8.85 35.84 -19.03
N PRO A 891 -8.69 34.83 -19.91
CA PRO A 891 -7.58 34.77 -20.84
C PRO A 891 -7.52 36.02 -21.72
N ALA A 892 -6.34 36.63 -21.80
CA ALA A 892 -6.10 37.84 -22.58
C ALA A 892 -4.81 37.72 -23.37
N ARG A 893 -4.73 38.41 -24.51
CA ARG A 893 -3.53 38.41 -25.35
C ARG A 893 -2.37 39.13 -24.67
N VAL A 894 -1.18 38.58 -24.80
CA VAL A 894 0.05 39.24 -24.34
C VAL A 894 0.44 40.33 -25.36
N PRO A 895 0.75 41.57 -24.92
CA PRO A 895 1.18 42.64 -25.82
C PRO A 895 2.44 42.27 -26.61
N ALA A 896 2.52 42.68 -27.87
CA ALA A 896 3.72 42.48 -28.70
C ALA A 896 4.95 43.14 -28.07
N GLY A 897 5.94 42.35 -27.68
CA GLY A 897 7.16 42.79 -26.99
C GLY A 897 7.17 42.63 -25.46
N GLY A 898 6.15 41.98 -24.87
CA GLY A 898 6.24 41.41 -23.53
C GLY A 898 7.21 40.21 -23.48
N PRO A 899 7.74 39.86 -22.30
CA PRO A 899 8.78 38.84 -22.12
C PRO A 899 8.44 37.47 -22.73
#